data_AF-A0A1Y2B8X9-F1
#
_entry.id   AF-A0A1Y2B8X9-F1
#
_cell.length_a   1.000
_cell.length_b   1.000
_cell.length_c   1.000
_cell.angle_alpha   90.00
_cell.angle_beta   90.00
_cell.angle_gamma   90.00
#
_symmetry.space_group_name_H-M   'P 1'
#
loop_
_entity.id
_entity.type
_entity.pdbx_description
1 polymer ?
#
loop_
_entity_poly.entity_id
_entity_poly.type
_entity_poly.pdbx_seq_one_letter_code
_entity_poly.pdbx_strand_id
1 'polypeptide(L)'
;MPPKKKKNIPARLVSSIESRGLGGLPTELFDEICGYIKPVDVLNVGCANKRLAFLTIPGSRIWTIHYQSAALPPIPDTISDIVHTKKVLTLISRVGCFNCPARTKHVDWGALKRICSKCRKLSRLASANMEFMDWVQKMYQYENLTEADRRAQQIAIIEQRREDIINRYAAMNPPIPQDILEYCSGFTKTWDSPVPLTNRIFTNITRALGPDIKRLRIDRISRERYLELHNTAMEGIPLQWSSYMSIYGVTYKMGNSREENEFISKCVSMIADQLNDFKWSDAFPDFDSSPYLDEARKLLRAPYEKCVKAKADLVSRYPHLVPVLESLNDSMCYFFQKPNTEESDLELWVEEMVLKVRLGKIFPRLSLTEHTSPVRIYAFGGTEWYNQNKDAFDYKQDNWNYEEMTDSWAEYRKTLNERVASMYRHIIGMCSPEIFEACIYYDDLEGLIQDVEESSEWPLLNDLDPVYVVLMRRYLSDISRHSYYVDDYDFHGMGKSTKLAQSLLTVPSSEFDEPKFWTLCEQHFNQTCLTEHSKCGTIEQTYYTYRGMDFRTGFTLDEAGKEDLENWMDVIIERLDDLADELEETRVDYLHDCFKQQLLREVQGVRGTQKTFATARALLEEVLPTKLEFDPAECLEKYADYLNEMADEVERDPYDSEEDFYRGESESGSESDRPDCVLM
;
A
#
# COMPACT_ATOMS: atom_id res chain seq x y z
N MET A 1 27.08 -94.04 -52.33
CA MET A 1 27.23 -93.09 -53.46
C MET A 1 28.08 -91.91 -53.02
N PRO A 2 28.94 -91.39 -53.92
CA PRO A 2 30.01 -90.41 -53.64
C PRO A 2 29.46 -89.00 -53.38
N PRO A 3 30.29 -88.08 -52.84
CA PRO A 3 29.91 -86.69 -52.66
C PRO A 3 29.85 -85.98 -54.02
N LYS A 4 28.78 -85.21 -54.26
CA LYS A 4 28.73 -84.25 -55.36
C LYS A 4 28.74 -82.82 -54.82
N LYS A 5 29.57 -82.05 -55.50
CA LYS A 5 30.12 -80.73 -55.18
C LYS A 5 29.06 -79.63 -55.10
N LYS A 6 29.41 -78.67 -54.25
CA LYS A 6 28.85 -77.32 -54.07
C LYS A 6 28.51 -76.63 -55.41
N LYS A 7 27.32 -76.02 -55.45
CA LYS A 7 27.08 -74.77 -56.19
C LYS A 7 27.10 -73.62 -55.18
N ASN A 8 27.94 -72.62 -55.44
CA ASN A 8 27.98 -71.37 -54.71
C ASN A 8 26.67 -70.59 -54.92
N ILE A 9 26.03 -70.23 -53.81
CA ILE A 9 25.04 -69.14 -53.72
C ILE A 9 25.74 -68.02 -52.92
N PRO A 10 25.58 -66.73 -53.26
CA PRO A 10 26.38 -65.65 -52.70
C PRO A 10 26.18 -65.55 -51.18
N ALA A 11 27.28 -65.33 -50.46
CA ALA A 11 27.22 -64.87 -49.09
C ALA A 11 26.51 -63.52 -49.07
N ARG A 12 25.21 -63.53 -48.74
CA ARG A 12 24.53 -62.34 -48.25
C ARG A 12 25.32 -61.92 -47.01
N LEU A 13 26.04 -60.80 -47.11
CA LEU A 13 26.54 -60.10 -45.93
C LEU A 13 25.34 -59.78 -45.06
N VAL A 14 25.07 -60.66 -44.09
CA VAL A 14 24.38 -60.29 -42.86
C VAL A 14 25.46 -59.59 -42.04
N SER A 15 25.77 -58.33 -42.37
CA SER A 15 26.41 -57.46 -41.40
C SER A 15 25.37 -57.20 -40.34
N SER A 16 25.55 -57.90 -39.24
CA SER A 16 24.79 -57.86 -38.00
C SER A 16 24.74 -56.44 -37.44
N ILE A 17 23.79 -55.64 -37.90
CA ILE A 17 23.10 -54.72 -37.00
C ILE A 17 21.96 -55.55 -36.41
N GLU A 18 22.31 -56.49 -35.54
CA GLU A 18 21.36 -56.98 -34.55
C GLU A 18 20.89 -55.71 -33.82
N SER A 19 19.63 -55.33 -34.02
CA SER A 19 18.97 -54.33 -33.19
C SER A 19 19.35 -54.62 -31.74
N ARG A 20 20.15 -53.75 -31.11
CA ARG A 20 20.51 -53.80 -29.69
C ARG A 20 19.24 -53.57 -28.88
N GLY A 21 18.40 -54.60 -28.81
CA GLY A 21 17.20 -54.61 -27.98
C GLY A 21 17.58 -54.64 -26.50
N LEU A 22 16.59 -54.45 -25.63
CA LEU A 22 16.72 -54.50 -24.16
C LEU A 22 17.59 -55.67 -23.63
N GLY A 23 17.58 -56.82 -24.31
CA GLY A 23 18.38 -58.00 -23.95
C GLY A 23 19.88 -57.94 -24.28
N GLY A 24 20.39 -56.80 -24.77
CA GLY A 24 21.83 -56.54 -24.98
C GLY A 24 22.43 -55.53 -24.01
N LEU A 25 21.64 -55.03 -23.04
CA LEU A 25 22.12 -54.13 -22.00
C LEU A 25 22.92 -54.92 -20.93
N PRO A 26 23.95 -54.32 -20.32
CA PRO A 26 24.55 -54.83 -19.08
C PRO A 26 23.47 -55.10 -18.02
N THR A 27 23.62 -56.19 -17.25
CA THR A 27 22.65 -56.64 -16.25
C THR A 27 22.30 -55.53 -15.26
N GLU A 28 23.28 -54.72 -14.86
CA GLU A 28 23.11 -53.61 -13.93
C GLU A 28 22.23 -52.48 -14.51
N LEU A 29 22.39 -52.19 -15.81
CA LEU A 29 21.55 -51.22 -16.54
C LEU A 29 20.12 -51.71 -16.66
N PHE A 30 20.00 -53.00 -16.95
CA PHE A 30 18.72 -53.64 -17.16
C PHE A 30 17.93 -53.73 -15.85
N ASP A 31 18.57 -54.08 -14.73
CA ASP A 31 17.96 -54.08 -13.39
C ASP A 31 17.51 -52.68 -12.97
N GLU A 32 18.30 -51.64 -13.29
CA GLU A 32 17.94 -50.24 -13.02
C GLU A 32 16.68 -49.84 -13.78
N ILE A 33 16.60 -50.11 -15.10
CA ILE A 33 15.40 -49.88 -15.91
C ILE A 33 14.21 -50.65 -15.36
N CYS A 34 14.43 -51.91 -14.94
CA CYS A 34 13.38 -52.71 -14.37
C CYS A 34 12.83 -52.14 -13.06
N GLY A 35 13.62 -51.35 -12.33
CA GLY A 35 13.19 -50.66 -11.11
C GLY A 35 12.10 -49.61 -11.36
N TYR A 36 12.00 -49.08 -12.59
CA TYR A 36 11.02 -48.06 -12.97
C TYR A 36 9.71 -48.62 -13.56
N ILE A 37 9.62 -49.94 -13.84
CA ILE A 37 8.43 -50.57 -14.43
C ILE A 37 7.69 -51.42 -13.39
N LYS A 38 6.40 -51.67 -13.59
CA LYS A 38 5.60 -52.39 -12.56
C LYS A 38 6.08 -53.83 -12.39
N PRO A 39 5.94 -54.43 -11.19
CA PRO A 39 6.31 -55.83 -10.94
C PRO A 39 5.71 -56.84 -11.94
N VAL A 40 4.48 -56.60 -12.41
CA VAL A 40 3.82 -57.45 -13.42
C VAL A 40 4.50 -57.35 -14.78
N ASP A 41 5.00 -56.18 -15.15
CA ASP A 41 5.69 -55.94 -16.42
C ASP A 41 7.08 -56.58 -16.39
N VAL A 42 7.80 -56.52 -15.26
CA VAL A 42 9.05 -57.26 -15.04
C VAL A 42 8.84 -58.77 -15.26
N LEU A 43 7.75 -59.34 -14.71
CA LEU A 43 7.40 -60.75 -14.95
C LEU A 43 7.12 -61.04 -16.42
N ASN A 44 6.34 -60.18 -17.09
CA ASN A 44 5.98 -60.37 -18.49
C ASN A 44 7.21 -60.29 -19.40
N VAL A 45 8.13 -59.36 -19.13
CA VAL A 45 9.41 -59.22 -19.85
C VAL A 45 10.27 -60.46 -19.66
N GLY A 46 10.38 -60.98 -18.43
CA GLY A 46 11.13 -62.21 -18.15
C GLY A 46 10.52 -63.46 -18.79
N CYS A 47 9.19 -63.51 -18.94
CA CYS A 47 8.50 -64.60 -19.64
C CYS A 47 8.60 -64.48 -21.17
N ALA A 48 8.64 -63.27 -21.72
CA ALA A 48 8.67 -63.02 -23.16
C ALA A 48 10.06 -63.27 -23.78
N ASN A 49 11.14 -63.20 -23.00
CA ASN A 49 12.50 -63.36 -23.50
C ASN A 49 13.31 -64.35 -22.65
N LYS A 50 13.75 -65.47 -23.26
CA LYS A 50 14.54 -66.51 -22.60
C LYS A 50 15.84 -65.99 -21.95
N ARG A 51 16.47 -64.95 -22.51
CA ARG A 51 17.68 -64.33 -21.93
C ARG A 51 17.38 -63.56 -20.64
N LEU A 52 16.15 -63.10 -20.48
CA LEU A 52 15.67 -62.33 -19.32
C LEU A 52 14.91 -63.21 -18.32
N ALA A 53 14.93 -64.54 -18.50
CA ALA A 53 14.28 -65.47 -17.60
C ALA A 53 14.81 -65.39 -16.17
N PHE A 54 16.05 -64.92 -15.97
CA PHE A 54 16.65 -64.70 -14.64
C PHE A 54 15.86 -63.71 -13.78
N LEU A 55 15.16 -62.74 -14.40
CA LEU A 55 14.26 -61.81 -13.69
C LEU A 55 13.11 -62.54 -13.02
N THR A 56 12.70 -63.69 -13.57
CA THR A 56 11.63 -64.49 -13.00
C THR A 56 12.11 -65.36 -11.83
N ILE A 57 13.38 -65.30 -11.42
CA ILE A 57 13.88 -66.08 -10.29
C ILE A 57 13.58 -65.33 -8.98
N PRO A 58 13.11 -66.01 -7.90
CA PRO A 58 12.81 -65.37 -6.62
C PRO A 58 13.96 -64.58 -6.00
N GLY A 59 15.20 -65.04 -6.19
CA GLY A 59 16.41 -64.37 -5.69
C GLY A 59 16.92 -63.22 -6.58
N SER A 60 16.18 -62.81 -7.61
CA SER A 60 16.56 -61.65 -8.41
C SER A 60 16.44 -60.38 -7.57
N ARG A 61 17.52 -59.57 -7.55
CA ARG A 61 17.60 -58.30 -6.82
C ARG A 61 16.47 -57.33 -7.15
N ILE A 62 15.91 -57.42 -8.35
CA ILE A 62 14.82 -56.57 -8.81
C ILE A 62 13.57 -56.67 -7.93
N TRP A 63 13.30 -57.86 -7.37
CA TRP A 63 12.14 -58.05 -6.50
C TRP A 63 12.33 -57.37 -5.15
N THR A 64 13.57 -57.32 -4.63
CA THR A 64 13.87 -56.58 -3.41
C THR A 64 13.71 -55.07 -3.63
N ILE A 65 14.16 -54.55 -4.79
CA ILE A 65 13.99 -53.14 -5.16
C ILE A 65 12.50 -52.78 -5.20
N HIS A 66 11.68 -53.55 -5.94
CA HIS A 66 10.24 -53.31 -6.02
C HIS A 66 9.52 -53.45 -4.67
N TYR A 67 10.00 -54.33 -3.81
CA TYR A 67 9.42 -54.55 -2.49
C TYR A 67 9.64 -53.33 -1.59
N GLN A 68 10.85 -52.77 -1.61
CA GLN A 68 11.22 -51.56 -0.89
C GLN A 68 10.49 -50.32 -1.44
N SER A 69 10.47 -50.15 -2.76
CA SER A 69 9.77 -49.04 -3.42
C SER A 69 8.25 -49.06 -3.20
N ALA A 70 7.67 -50.23 -2.91
CA ALA A 70 6.25 -50.39 -2.59
C ALA A 70 5.91 -50.16 -1.11
N ALA A 71 6.88 -49.77 -0.26
CA ALA A 71 6.70 -49.54 1.17
C ALA A 71 6.03 -50.72 1.92
N LEU A 72 6.28 -51.96 1.47
CA LEU A 72 5.66 -53.14 2.06
C LEU A 72 6.30 -53.50 3.42
N PRO A 73 5.54 -54.06 4.37
CA PRO A 73 6.07 -54.55 5.64
C PRO A 73 7.31 -55.45 5.45
N PRO A 74 8.44 -55.23 6.16
CA PRO A 74 9.67 -55.99 5.97
C PRO A 74 9.44 -57.47 6.28
N ILE A 75 10.01 -58.36 5.47
CA ILE A 75 9.95 -59.82 5.68
C ILE A 75 11.02 -60.20 6.70
N PRO A 76 10.68 -60.80 7.86
CA PRO A 76 11.67 -61.30 8.81
C PRO A 76 12.56 -62.39 8.20
N ASP A 77 13.85 -62.38 8.55
CA ASP A 77 14.83 -63.34 8.02
C ASP A 77 14.48 -64.80 8.35
N THR A 78 13.86 -65.03 9.51
CA THR A 78 13.40 -66.34 10.01
C THR A 78 12.29 -66.98 9.19
N ILE A 79 11.55 -66.20 8.40
CA ILE A 79 10.47 -66.67 7.52
C ILE A 79 10.84 -66.53 6.03
N SER A 80 12.06 -66.11 5.74
CA SER A 80 12.53 -65.83 4.38
C SER A 80 12.54 -67.07 3.49
N ASP A 81 12.62 -68.28 4.05
CA ASP A 81 12.49 -69.55 3.33
C ASP A 81 11.06 -69.86 2.85
N ILE A 82 10.06 -69.20 3.46
CA ILE A 82 8.63 -69.43 3.20
C ILE A 82 8.05 -68.27 2.35
N VAL A 83 8.51 -67.06 2.64
CA VAL A 83 8.06 -65.80 2.02
C VAL A 83 9.23 -65.12 1.32
N HIS A 84 9.11 -64.95 0.00
CA HIS A 84 10.07 -64.18 -0.78
C HIS A 84 9.40 -62.96 -1.42
N THR A 85 10.17 -61.88 -1.59
CA THR A 85 9.73 -60.60 -2.18
C THR A 85 8.99 -60.78 -3.51
N LYS A 86 9.50 -61.63 -4.40
CA LYS A 86 8.85 -61.98 -5.68
C LYS A 86 7.43 -62.52 -5.47
N LYS A 87 7.25 -63.45 -4.52
CA LYS A 87 5.97 -64.13 -4.27
C LYS A 87 4.93 -63.10 -3.82
N VAL A 88 5.31 -62.23 -2.89
CA VAL A 88 4.46 -61.14 -2.39
C VAL A 88 4.08 -60.18 -3.52
N LEU A 89 5.06 -59.65 -4.26
CA LEU A 89 4.80 -58.73 -5.37
C LEU A 89 3.97 -59.35 -6.49
N THR A 90 4.16 -60.65 -6.76
CA THR A 90 3.34 -61.39 -7.73
C THR A 90 1.89 -61.52 -7.25
N LEU A 91 1.67 -61.70 -5.93
CA LEU A 91 0.34 -61.79 -5.33
C LEU A 91 -0.42 -60.46 -5.41
N ILE A 92 0.27 -59.34 -5.21
CA ILE A 92 -0.32 -57.98 -5.25
C ILE A 92 -0.56 -57.51 -6.69
N SER A 93 0.35 -57.81 -7.61
CA SER A 93 0.35 -57.21 -8.97
C SER A 93 -0.53 -57.93 -10.01
N ARG A 94 -0.86 -59.21 -9.82
CA ARG A 94 -1.65 -60.01 -10.77
C ARG A 94 -3.09 -60.23 -10.31
N VAL A 95 -3.97 -60.56 -11.26
CA VAL A 95 -5.39 -60.86 -11.03
C VAL A 95 -5.68 -62.33 -11.31
N GLY A 96 -6.45 -62.99 -10.43
CA GLY A 96 -6.94 -64.36 -10.65
C GLY A 96 -6.92 -65.23 -9.39
N CYS A 97 -7.90 -66.11 -9.27
CA CYS A 97 -8.01 -67.06 -8.17
C CYS A 97 -7.13 -68.29 -8.42
N PHE A 98 -6.49 -68.80 -7.37
CA PHE A 98 -5.65 -69.99 -7.43
C PHE A 98 -6.47 -71.27 -7.68
N ASN A 99 -7.70 -71.36 -7.17
CA ASN A 99 -8.52 -72.58 -7.20
C ASN A 99 -9.56 -72.62 -8.33
N CYS A 100 -9.83 -71.51 -9.02
CA CYS A 100 -10.87 -71.43 -10.04
C CYS A 100 -10.58 -70.30 -11.04
N PRO A 101 -11.23 -70.25 -12.21
CA PRO A 101 -10.99 -69.20 -13.21
C PRO A 101 -11.54 -67.81 -12.83
N ALA A 102 -12.06 -67.63 -11.61
CA ALA A 102 -12.57 -66.33 -11.16
C ALA A 102 -11.46 -65.29 -11.04
N ARG A 103 -11.75 -64.06 -11.48
CA ARG A 103 -10.87 -62.91 -11.27
C ARG A 103 -11.02 -62.43 -9.82
N THR A 104 -9.90 -62.30 -9.12
CA THR A 104 -9.83 -61.73 -7.77
C THR A 104 -8.50 -61.03 -7.57
N LYS A 105 -8.52 -59.93 -6.81
CA LYS A 105 -7.32 -59.26 -6.28
C LYS A 105 -7.08 -59.60 -4.81
N HIS A 106 -8.03 -60.28 -4.16
CA HIS A 106 -7.95 -60.62 -2.74
C HIS A 106 -6.86 -61.67 -2.51
N VAL A 107 -5.89 -61.33 -1.66
CA VAL A 107 -4.83 -62.22 -1.23
C VAL A 107 -5.19 -62.80 0.14
N ASP A 108 -5.08 -64.11 0.27
CA ASP A 108 -5.05 -64.78 1.57
C ASP A 108 -3.57 -64.86 1.98
N TRP A 109 -3.12 -63.94 2.84
CA TRP A 109 -1.73 -63.83 3.27
C TRP A 109 -1.29 -65.03 4.11
N GLY A 110 -2.19 -65.61 4.91
CA GLY A 110 -1.92 -66.83 5.67
C GLY A 110 -1.67 -68.05 4.76
N ALA A 111 -2.39 -68.13 3.63
CA ALA A 111 -2.17 -69.17 2.62
C ALA A 111 -1.17 -68.79 1.51
N LEU A 112 -0.69 -67.54 1.48
CA LEU A 112 0.11 -66.91 0.42
C LEU A 112 -0.46 -67.19 -0.99
N LYS A 113 -1.78 -67.09 -1.13
CA LYS A 113 -2.52 -67.40 -2.37
C LYS A 113 -3.60 -66.36 -2.63
N ARG A 114 -3.87 -66.06 -3.90
CA ARG A 114 -5.08 -65.32 -4.28
C ARG A 114 -6.27 -66.24 -4.30
N ILE A 115 -7.31 -65.94 -3.52
CA ILE A 115 -8.49 -66.79 -3.41
C ILE A 115 -9.74 -65.93 -3.54
N CYS A 116 -10.70 -66.35 -4.37
CA CYS A 116 -11.98 -65.65 -4.50
C CYS A 116 -12.87 -65.95 -3.28
N SER A 117 -13.90 -65.14 -3.06
CA SER A 117 -14.82 -65.31 -1.92
C SER A 117 -15.43 -66.72 -1.84
N LYS A 118 -15.72 -67.35 -2.99
CA LYS A 118 -16.24 -68.72 -3.06
C LYS A 118 -15.20 -69.76 -2.60
N CYS A 119 -13.97 -69.65 -3.08
CA CYS A 119 -12.90 -70.60 -2.75
C CYS A 119 -12.28 -70.35 -1.36
N ARG A 120 -12.47 -69.18 -0.76
CA ARG A 120 -11.95 -68.84 0.58
C ARG A 120 -12.54 -69.75 1.65
N LYS A 121 -13.82 -70.13 1.49
CA LYS A 121 -14.54 -71.05 2.41
C LYS A 121 -13.96 -72.48 2.43
N LEU A 122 -13.11 -72.84 1.46
CA LEU A 122 -12.54 -74.18 1.30
C LEU A 122 -11.06 -74.26 1.72
N SER A 123 -10.45 -73.14 2.09
CA SER A 123 -9.03 -73.08 2.47
C SER A 123 -8.87 -73.36 3.96
N ARG A 124 -8.17 -74.44 4.33
CA ARG A 124 -7.71 -74.67 5.71
C ARG A 124 -6.34 -74.01 5.87
N LEU A 125 -6.20 -73.16 6.89
CA LEU A 125 -4.91 -72.56 7.26
C LEU A 125 -3.98 -73.66 7.77
N ALA A 126 -2.75 -73.71 7.25
CA ALA A 126 -1.69 -74.52 7.84
C ALA A 126 -1.12 -73.77 9.05
N SER A 127 -0.85 -74.48 10.15
CA SER A 127 -0.20 -73.91 11.34
C SER A 127 1.19 -73.40 10.96
N ALA A 128 1.44 -72.11 11.17
CA ALA A 128 2.71 -71.47 10.87
C ALA A 128 3.25 -70.75 12.12
N ASN A 129 4.57 -70.56 12.14
CA ASN A 129 5.36 -69.85 13.16
C ASN A 129 4.73 -68.49 13.56
N MET A 130 4.84 -68.08 14.83
CA MET A 130 4.29 -66.81 15.35
C MET A 130 4.78 -65.58 14.57
N GLU A 131 6.05 -65.54 14.16
CA GLU A 131 6.61 -64.42 13.38
C GLU A 131 6.00 -64.32 11.97
N PHE A 132 5.64 -65.47 11.37
CA PHE A 132 4.92 -65.47 10.09
C PHE A 132 3.52 -64.87 10.26
N MET A 133 2.83 -65.22 11.36
CA MET A 133 1.50 -64.68 11.65
C MET A 133 1.53 -63.18 11.97
N ASP A 134 2.57 -62.69 12.66
CA ASP A 134 2.79 -61.25 12.89
C ASP A 134 3.02 -60.49 11.57
N TRP A 135 3.87 -61.01 10.69
CA TRP A 135 4.06 -60.43 9.36
C TRP A 135 2.76 -60.44 8.53
N VAL A 136 2.00 -61.54 8.56
CA VAL A 136 0.68 -61.64 7.92
C VAL A 136 -0.29 -60.58 8.45
N GLN A 137 -0.30 -60.34 9.76
CA GLN A 137 -1.12 -59.30 10.37
C GLN A 137 -0.70 -57.89 9.88
N LYS A 138 0.60 -57.61 9.78
CA LYS A 138 1.12 -56.35 9.21
C LYS A 138 0.74 -56.17 7.74
N MET A 139 0.71 -57.25 6.96
CA MET A 139 0.25 -57.22 5.57
C MET A 139 -1.26 -56.91 5.47
N TYR A 140 -2.09 -57.49 6.34
CA TYR A 140 -3.51 -57.13 6.40
C TYR A 140 -3.72 -55.68 6.84
N GLN A 141 -2.93 -55.18 7.79
CA GLN A 141 -2.96 -53.76 8.17
C GLN A 141 -2.57 -52.87 6.99
N TYR A 142 -1.50 -53.22 6.26
CA TYR A 142 -1.06 -52.50 5.06
C TYR A 142 -2.13 -52.46 3.96
N GLU A 143 -2.82 -53.58 3.68
CA GLU A 143 -3.92 -53.61 2.70
C GLU A 143 -5.10 -52.72 3.10
N ASN A 144 -5.33 -52.57 4.40
CA ASN A 144 -6.40 -51.74 4.96
C ASN A 144 -5.98 -50.27 5.20
N LEU A 145 -4.71 -49.90 4.94
CA LEU A 145 -4.28 -48.49 4.99
C LEU A 145 -5.08 -47.66 4.00
N THR A 146 -5.41 -46.43 4.41
CA THR A 146 -6.08 -45.48 3.52
C THR A 146 -5.14 -45.08 2.38
N GLU A 147 -5.70 -44.59 1.28
CA GLU A 147 -4.90 -44.06 0.16
C GLU A 147 -4.04 -42.87 0.60
N ALA A 148 -4.50 -42.09 1.60
CA ALA A 148 -3.74 -41.00 2.19
C ALA A 148 -2.49 -41.49 2.92
N ASP A 149 -2.60 -42.55 3.73
CA ASP A 149 -1.46 -43.12 4.48
C ASP A 149 -0.40 -43.70 3.53
N ARG A 150 -0.82 -44.34 2.44
CA ARG A 150 0.09 -44.87 1.42
C ARG A 150 0.84 -43.76 0.69
N ARG A 151 0.17 -42.65 0.38
CA ARG A 151 0.82 -41.46 -0.20
C ARG A 151 1.80 -40.83 0.78
N ALA A 152 1.46 -40.74 2.06
CA ALA A 152 2.36 -40.23 3.09
C ALA A 152 3.65 -41.08 3.20
N GLN A 153 3.52 -42.41 3.16
CA GLN A 153 4.69 -43.30 3.14
C GLN A 153 5.56 -43.13 1.89
N GLN A 154 4.95 -42.90 0.73
CA GLN A 154 5.70 -42.62 -0.50
C GLN A 154 6.42 -41.27 -0.46
N ILE A 155 5.78 -40.23 0.08
CA ILE A 155 6.39 -38.91 0.29
C ILE A 155 7.59 -39.04 1.23
N ALA A 156 7.48 -39.78 2.33
CA ALA A 156 8.60 -40.00 3.26
C ALA A 156 9.82 -40.67 2.58
N ILE A 157 9.60 -41.62 1.66
CA ILE A 157 10.68 -42.25 0.88
C ILE A 157 11.35 -41.23 -0.06
N ILE A 158 10.56 -40.36 -0.69
CA ILE A 158 11.04 -39.30 -1.59
C ILE A 158 11.84 -38.25 -0.81
N GLU A 159 11.36 -37.84 0.36
CA GLU A 159 12.06 -36.91 1.26
C GLU A 159 13.37 -37.50 1.79
N GLN A 160 13.36 -38.76 2.22
CA GLN A 160 14.59 -39.43 2.63
C GLN A 160 15.62 -39.47 1.49
N ARG A 161 15.17 -39.71 0.25
CA ARG A 161 16.06 -39.67 -0.93
C ARG A 161 16.61 -38.26 -1.18
N ARG A 162 15.81 -37.21 -1.00
CA ARG A 162 16.27 -35.81 -1.08
C ARG A 162 17.40 -35.57 -0.08
N GLU A 163 17.19 -35.94 1.18
CA GLU A 163 18.21 -35.82 2.24
C GLU A 163 19.47 -36.63 1.92
N ASP A 164 19.34 -37.86 1.44
CA ASP A 164 20.50 -38.68 1.05
C ASP A 164 21.34 -38.03 -0.05
N ILE A 165 20.70 -37.37 -1.03
CA ILE A 165 21.41 -36.64 -2.09
C ILE A 165 22.12 -35.41 -1.49
N ILE A 166 21.44 -34.62 -0.66
CA ILE A 166 22.01 -33.44 0.01
C ILE A 166 23.22 -33.85 0.84
N ASN A 167 23.08 -34.88 1.68
CA ASN A 167 24.15 -35.38 2.54
C ASN A 167 25.37 -35.86 1.75
N ARG A 168 25.17 -36.50 0.59
CA ARG A 168 26.29 -36.90 -0.27
C ARG A 168 27.03 -35.72 -0.88
N TYR A 169 26.33 -34.66 -1.24
CA TYR A 169 26.92 -33.41 -1.74
C TYR A 169 27.62 -32.62 -0.62
N ALA A 170 27.04 -32.59 0.58
CA ALA A 170 27.64 -31.99 1.77
C ALA A 170 28.91 -32.72 2.22
N ALA A 171 29.01 -34.04 1.98
CA ALA A 171 30.19 -34.84 2.26
C ALA A 171 31.31 -34.75 1.19
N MET A 172 31.11 -33.99 0.11
CA MET A 172 32.15 -33.77 -0.91
C MET A 172 33.25 -32.81 -0.39
N ASN A 173 34.37 -32.77 -1.13
CA ASN A 173 35.44 -31.80 -0.90
C ASN A 173 35.70 -30.99 -2.19
N PRO A 174 35.33 -29.70 -2.26
CA PRO A 174 34.65 -28.93 -1.21
C PRO A 174 33.17 -29.36 -1.02
N PRO A 175 32.59 -29.13 0.16
CA PRO A 175 31.19 -29.44 0.42
C PRO A 175 30.29 -28.55 -0.44
N ILE A 176 29.19 -29.09 -0.96
CA ILE A 176 28.19 -28.32 -1.70
C ILE A 176 26.99 -28.05 -0.76
N PRO A 177 26.75 -26.79 -0.39
CA PRO A 177 25.63 -26.39 0.45
C PRO A 177 24.26 -26.73 -0.15
N GLN A 178 23.27 -26.96 0.73
CA GLN A 178 21.88 -27.26 0.34
C GLN A 178 21.24 -26.16 -0.50
N ASP A 179 21.47 -24.88 -0.14
CA ASP A 179 20.91 -23.74 -0.86
C ASP A 179 21.34 -23.72 -2.34
N ILE A 180 22.62 -24.01 -2.65
CA ILE A 180 23.10 -24.14 -4.03
C ILE A 180 22.34 -25.23 -4.79
N LEU A 181 22.07 -26.37 -4.15
CA LEU A 181 21.32 -27.47 -4.77
C LEU A 181 19.87 -27.10 -5.03
N GLU A 182 19.22 -26.42 -4.09
CA GLU A 182 17.82 -25.99 -4.23
C GLU A 182 17.60 -24.98 -5.37
N TYR A 183 18.60 -24.13 -5.65
CA TYR A 183 18.56 -23.21 -6.79
C TYR A 183 18.89 -23.86 -8.15
N CYS A 184 19.31 -25.12 -8.17
CA CYS A 184 19.55 -25.84 -9.43
C CYS A 184 18.22 -26.22 -10.11
N SER A 185 18.08 -25.87 -11.39
CA SER A 185 16.82 -26.01 -12.15
C SER A 185 16.31 -27.45 -12.27
N GLY A 186 17.22 -28.42 -12.14
CA GLY A 186 16.94 -29.85 -12.26
C GLY A 186 16.89 -30.62 -10.94
N PHE A 187 17.11 -29.99 -9.78
CA PHE A 187 17.33 -30.72 -8.52
C PHE A 187 16.11 -31.50 -8.05
N THR A 188 14.91 -30.90 -8.10
CA THR A 188 13.65 -31.56 -7.70
C THR A 188 13.42 -32.89 -8.42
N LYS A 189 13.67 -32.92 -9.73
CA LYS A 189 13.52 -34.11 -10.58
C LYS A 189 14.45 -35.28 -10.20
N THR A 190 15.50 -35.03 -9.41
CA THR A 190 16.49 -36.06 -9.05
C THR A 190 16.02 -37.00 -7.95
N TRP A 191 15.02 -36.55 -7.15
CA TRP A 191 14.48 -37.30 -6.02
C TRP A 191 13.01 -37.70 -6.16
N ASP A 192 12.32 -37.30 -7.24
CA ASP A 192 10.93 -37.70 -7.54
C ASP A 192 10.71 -39.22 -7.68
N SER A 193 11.76 -40.01 -7.93
CA SER A 193 11.63 -41.46 -8.15
C SER A 193 11.99 -42.27 -6.89
N PRO A 194 11.10 -43.18 -6.42
CA PRO A 194 11.30 -43.99 -5.22
C PRO A 194 12.21 -45.20 -5.46
N VAL A 195 13.26 -45.04 -6.26
CA VAL A 195 14.31 -46.05 -6.46
C VAL A 195 15.49 -45.80 -5.51
N PRO A 196 16.29 -46.81 -5.15
CA PRO A 196 17.48 -46.61 -4.31
C PRO A 196 18.53 -45.70 -4.97
N LEU A 197 19.21 -44.85 -4.19
CA LEU A 197 20.30 -43.98 -4.66
C LEU A 197 21.62 -44.76 -4.85
N THR A 198 21.78 -45.40 -6.00
CA THR A 198 23.04 -46.09 -6.35
C THR A 198 24.15 -45.09 -6.72
N ASN A 199 25.42 -45.51 -6.65
CA ASN A 199 26.57 -44.66 -7.04
C ASN A 199 26.48 -44.18 -8.50
N ARG A 200 25.93 -45.01 -9.38
CA ARG A 200 25.70 -44.66 -10.77
C ARG A 200 24.61 -43.60 -10.93
N ILE A 201 23.47 -43.78 -10.26
CA ILE A 201 22.38 -42.80 -10.25
C ILE A 201 22.91 -41.46 -9.72
N PHE A 202 23.67 -41.50 -8.63
CA PHE A 202 24.30 -40.30 -8.08
C PHE A 202 25.28 -39.67 -9.07
N THR A 203 26.12 -40.45 -9.78
CA THR A 203 27.02 -39.92 -10.83
C THR A 203 26.24 -39.26 -11.98
N ASN A 204 25.07 -39.80 -12.35
CA ASN A 204 24.20 -39.21 -13.37
C ASN A 204 23.58 -37.90 -12.88
N ILE A 205 23.12 -37.87 -11.63
CA ILE A 205 22.64 -36.64 -10.95
C ILE A 205 23.74 -35.60 -10.97
N THR A 206 24.96 -35.96 -10.58
CA THR A 206 26.13 -35.09 -10.59
C THR A 206 26.47 -34.57 -11.98
N ARG A 207 26.39 -35.40 -13.02
CA ARG A 207 26.59 -34.95 -14.40
C ARG A 207 25.52 -33.96 -14.85
N ALA A 208 24.27 -34.18 -14.44
CA ALA A 208 23.14 -33.31 -14.79
C ALA A 208 23.19 -31.97 -14.06
N LEU A 209 23.49 -31.98 -12.76
CA LEU A 209 23.51 -30.77 -11.93
C LEU A 209 24.83 -30.01 -11.99
N GLY A 210 25.93 -30.65 -12.39
CA GLY A 210 27.28 -30.06 -12.37
C GLY A 210 27.38 -28.67 -13.02
N PRO A 211 26.83 -28.43 -14.23
CA PRO A 211 26.84 -27.10 -14.85
C PRO A 211 26.11 -26.03 -14.01
N ASP A 212 24.94 -26.35 -13.47
CA ASP A 212 24.15 -25.44 -12.63
C ASP A 212 24.86 -25.16 -11.30
N ILE A 213 25.40 -26.21 -10.66
CA ILE A 213 26.19 -26.10 -9.43
C ILE A 213 27.40 -25.19 -9.68
N LYS A 214 28.14 -25.38 -10.78
CA LYS A 214 29.27 -24.50 -11.11
C LYS A 214 28.84 -23.05 -11.23
N ARG A 215 27.80 -22.78 -12.02
CA ARG A 215 27.31 -21.42 -12.25
C ARG A 215 26.91 -20.74 -10.94
N LEU A 216 26.15 -21.43 -10.09
CA LEU A 216 25.68 -20.90 -8.81
C LEU A 216 26.82 -20.71 -7.80
N ARG A 217 27.80 -21.63 -7.77
CA ARG A 217 29.01 -21.47 -6.95
C ARG A 217 29.83 -20.25 -7.38
N ILE A 218 30.03 -20.06 -8.69
CA ILE A 218 30.76 -18.90 -9.23
C ILE A 218 30.02 -17.62 -8.88
N ASP A 219 28.72 -17.56 -9.12
CA ASP A 219 27.89 -16.40 -8.80
C ASP A 219 27.95 -16.03 -7.30
N ARG A 220 27.80 -17.02 -6.42
CA ARG A 220 27.89 -16.82 -4.97
C ARG A 220 29.27 -16.33 -4.54
N ILE A 221 30.33 -17.01 -4.96
CA ILE A 221 31.68 -16.63 -4.52
C ILE A 221 32.08 -15.27 -5.07
N SER A 222 31.69 -14.92 -6.31
CA SER A 222 31.93 -13.59 -6.86
C SER A 222 31.32 -12.49 -6.00
N ARG A 223 30.12 -12.70 -5.46
CA ARG A 223 29.45 -11.75 -4.55
C ARG A 223 30.11 -11.69 -3.19
N GLU A 224 30.45 -12.84 -2.60
CA GLU A 224 31.15 -12.91 -1.32
C GLU A 224 32.51 -12.20 -1.38
N ARG A 225 33.30 -12.44 -2.43
CA ARG A 225 34.60 -11.76 -2.64
C ARG A 225 34.45 -10.26 -2.90
N TYR A 226 33.40 -9.83 -3.59
CA TYR A 226 33.10 -8.41 -3.71
C TYR A 226 32.78 -7.79 -2.33
N LEU A 227 32.02 -8.48 -1.47
CA LEU A 227 31.73 -7.99 -0.11
C LEU A 227 32.99 -7.89 0.75
N GLU A 228 33.92 -8.84 0.62
CA GLU A 228 35.24 -8.77 1.27
C GLU A 228 36.04 -7.54 0.79
N LEU A 229 36.08 -7.30 -0.52
CA LEU A 229 36.69 -6.10 -1.11
C LEU A 229 36.00 -4.83 -0.61
N HIS A 230 34.67 -4.78 -0.58
CA HIS A 230 33.90 -3.66 -0.08
C HIS A 230 34.24 -3.36 1.38
N ASN A 231 34.23 -4.37 2.25
CA ASN A 231 34.55 -4.22 3.67
C ASN A 231 35.99 -3.72 3.88
N THR A 232 36.93 -4.26 3.12
CA THR A 232 38.34 -3.81 3.15
C THR A 232 38.48 -2.38 2.62
N ALA A 233 37.73 -2.04 1.57
CA ALA A 233 37.70 -0.69 1.02
C ALA A 233 37.06 0.30 2.01
N MET A 234 36.09 -0.11 2.82
CA MET A 234 35.39 0.75 3.80
C MET A 234 36.02 0.73 5.20
N GLU A 235 37.17 0.08 5.39
CA GLU A 235 37.85 0.04 6.68
C GLU A 235 38.16 1.45 7.22
N GLY A 236 37.72 1.72 8.46
CA GLY A 236 37.84 3.01 9.14
C GLY A 236 36.68 3.98 8.90
N ILE A 237 35.71 3.63 8.05
CA ILE A 237 34.48 4.40 7.84
C ILE A 237 33.39 3.92 8.83
N PRO A 238 32.57 4.82 9.42
CA PRO A 238 31.50 4.41 10.34
C PRO A 238 30.50 3.45 9.68
N LEU A 239 30.01 2.46 10.46
CA LEU A 239 29.21 1.34 9.95
C LEU A 239 27.97 1.80 9.17
N GLN A 240 27.32 2.89 9.59
CA GLN A 240 26.13 3.47 8.95
C GLN A 240 26.35 3.88 7.47
N TRP A 241 27.59 4.09 7.05
CA TRP A 241 27.95 4.39 5.66
C TRP A 241 28.24 3.15 4.84
N SER A 242 28.44 1.99 5.47
CA SER A 242 28.76 0.71 4.81
C SER A 242 27.64 -0.33 4.92
N SER A 243 26.67 -0.14 5.81
CA SER A 243 25.65 -1.15 6.15
C SER A 243 24.62 -1.40 5.06
N TYR A 244 24.57 -0.56 4.02
CA TYR A 244 23.68 -0.77 2.87
C TYR A 244 24.11 -1.96 2.02
N MET A 245 25.41 -2.31 2.05
CA MET A 245 25.96 -3.36 1.21
C MET A 245 25.84 -4.75 1.87
N SER A 246 25.12 -5.64 1.22
CA SER A 246 24.89 -7.04 1.64
C SER A 246 24.86 -7.97 0.44
N ILE A 247 24.81 -9.29 0.64
CA ILE A 247 24.62 -10.25 -0.47
C ILE A 247 23.37 -9.88 -1.28
N TYR A 248 22.30 -9.48 -0.59
CA TYR A 248 21.07 -9.00 -1.22
C TYR A 248 21.29 -7.69 -1.98
N GLY A 249 21.98 -6.71 -1.38
CA GLY A 249 22.33 -5.44 -2.02
C GLY A 249 23.13 -5.61 -3.32
N VAL A 250 24.13 -6.49 -3.32
CA VAL A 250 24.91 -6.85 -4.52
C VAL A 250 24.04 -7.53 -5.57
N THR A 251 23.15 -8.42 -5.15
CA THR A 251 22.29 -9.20 -6.06
C THR A 251 21.27 -8.33 -6.78
N TYR A 252 20.63 -7.41 -6.05
CA TYR A 252 19.52 -6.60 -6.57
C TYR A 252 19.94 -5.17 -6.95
N LYS A 253 21.21 -4.81 -6.79
CA LYS A 253 21.75 -3.49 -7.14
C LYS A 253 20.99 -2.34 -6.46
N MET A 254 20.48 -2.57 -5.26
CA MET A 254 19.64 -1.61 -4.55
C MET A 254 20.49 -0.57 -3.83
N GLY A 255 20.13 0.71 -3.99
CA GLY A 255 20.77 1.82 -3.26
C GLY A 255 22.14 2.24 -3.77
N ASN A 256 22.64 1.64 -4.85
CA ASN A 256 23.98 1.90 -5.38
C ASN A 256 23.95 2.99 -6.46
N SER A 257 25.04 3.75 -6.58
CA SER A 257 25.23 4.66 -7.73
C SER A 257 25.39 3.88 -9.04
N ARG A 258 25.30 4.58 -10.17
CA ARG A 258 25.53 3.96 -11.49
C ARG A 258 26.96 3.44 -11.58
N GLU A 259 27.91 4.25 -11.15
CA GLU A 259 29.34 3.95 -11.16
C GLU A 259 29.66 2.76 -10.25
N GLU A 260 29.02 2.68 -9.08
CA GLU A 260 29.13 1.54 -8.17
C GLU A 260 28.55 0.26 -8.79
N ASN A 261 27.39 0.35 -9.45
CA ASN A 261 26.80 -0.79 -10.15
C ASN A 261 27.65 -1.28 -11.33
N GLU A 262 28.29 -0.36 -12.05
CA GLU A 262 29.25 -0.68 -13.12
C GLU A 262 30.50 -1.35 -12.52
N PHE A 263 31.02 -0.85 -11.40
CA PHE A 263 32.15 -1.44 -10.68
C PHE A 263 31.83 -2.84 -10.12
N ILE A 264 30.67 -3.03 -9.48
CA ILE A 264 30.18 -4.34 -9.03
C ILE A 264 30.14 -5.33 -10.20
N SER A 265 29.53 -4.92 -11.31
CA SER A 265 29.37 -5.78 -12.49
C SER A 265 30.73 -6.16 -13.09
N LYS A 266 31.68 -5.21 -13.13
CA LYS A 266 33.07 -5.45 -13.53
C LYS A 266 33.76 -6.46 -12.62
N CYS A 267 33.73 -6.27 -11.30
CA CYS A 267 34.34 -7.18 -10.33
C CYS A 267 33.75 -8.59 -10.43
N VAL A 268 32.42 -8.71 -10.43
CA VAL A 268 31.71 -10.01 -10.50
C VAL A 268 32.03 -10.75 -11.80
N SER A 269 32.04 -10.04 -12.94
CA SER A 269 32.39 -10.63 -14.24
C SER A 269 33.83 -11.12 -14.27
N MET A 270 34.79 -10.32 -13.76
CA MET A 270 36.20 -10.71 -13.75
C MET A 270 36.45 -11.94 -12.89
N ILE A 271 35.84 -12.02 -11.70
CA ILE A 271 35.94 -13.21 -10.85
C ILE A 271 35.30 -14.41 -11.54
N ALA A 272 34.15 -14.22 -12.19
CA ALA A 272 33.49 -15.29 -12.92
C ALA A 272 34.35 -15.83 -14.09
N ASP A 273 35.01 -14.94 -14.84
CA ASP A 273 35.90 -15.29 -15.93
C ASP A 273 37.12 -16.06 -15.44
N GLN A 274 37.74 -15.65 -14.32
CA GLN A 274 38.87 -16.37 -13.70
C GLN A 274 38.47 -17.78 -13.25
N LEU A 275 37.23 -17.96 -12.79
CA LEU A 275 36.72 -19.24 -12.32
C LEU A 275 36.10 -20.09 -13.44
N ASN A 276 36.00 -19.57 -14.65
CA ASN A 276 35.29 -20.24 -15.74
C ASN A 276 35.97 -21.53 -16.21
N ASP A 277 37.28 -21.69 -16.00
CA ASP A 277 37.99 -22.92 -16.37
C ASP A 277 37.96 -24.01 -15.27
N PHE A 278 37.50 -23.67 -14.06
CA PHE A 278 37.42 -24.61 -12.94
C PHE A 278 36.25 -25.58 -13.11
N LYS A 279 36.40 -26.81 -12.65
CA LYS A 279 35.28 -27.77 -12.61
C LYS A 279 34.34 -27.41 -11.46
N TRP A 280 33.09 -27.86 -11.58
CA TRP A 280 32.07 -27.70 -10.54
C TRP A 280 32.48 -28.33 -9.19
N SER A 281 33.43 -29.27 -9.19
CA SER A 281 33.95 -29.99 -8.03
C SER A 281 35.28 -29.45 -7.50
N ASP A 282 35.89 -28.46 -8.16
CA ASP A 282 37.20 -27.95 -7.74
C ASP A 282 37.04 -26.99 -6.55
N ALA A 283 38.06 -26.93 -5.69
CA ALA A 283 38.20 -25.85 -4.73
C ALA A 283 38.60 -24.58 -5.50
N PHE A 284 37.89 -23.48 -5.26
CA PHE A 284 38.21 -22.21 -5.90
C PHE A 284 39.38 -21.55 -5.14
N PRO A 285 40.31 -20.88 -5.87
CA PRO A 285 41.41 -20.17 -5.24
C PRO A 285 40.91 -18.96 -4.46
N ASP A 286 41.75 -18.45 -3.56
CA ASP A 286 41.53 -17.13 -2.99
C ASP A 286 41.67 -16.06 -4.08
N PHE A 287 40.80 -15.06 -3.99
CA PHE A 287 40.80 -13.93 -4.92
C PHE A 287 41.71 -12.83 -4.39
N ASP A 288 42.75 -12.47 -5.15
CA ASP A 288 43.56 -11.31 -4.82
C ASP A 288 42.82 -10.02 -5.19
N SER A 289 42.26 -9.37 -4.18
CA SER A 289 41.51 -8.12 -4.34
C SER A 289 42.41 -6.87 -4.39
N SER A 290 43.72 -7.02 -4.15
CA SER A 290 44.68 -5.90 -4.09
C SER A 290 44.66 -4.99 -5.33
N PRO A 291 44.56 -5.52 -6.57
CA PRO A 291 44.54 -4.67 -7.77
C PRO A 291 43.31 -3.75 -7.88
N TYR A 292 42.23 -4.07 -7.17
CA TYR A 292 40.95 -3.34 -7.23
C TYR A 292 40.71 -2.45 -6.01
N LEU A 293 41.52 -2.60 -4.97
CA LEU A 293 41.30 -1.94 -3.70
C LEU A 293 41.37 -0.42 -3.80
N ASP A 294 42.29 0.11 -4.61
CA ASP A 294 42.43 1.56 -4.80
C ASP A 294 41.25 2.16 -5.58
N GLU A 295 40.76 1.46 -6.61
CA GLU A 295 39.56 1.84 -7.36
C GLU A 295 38.32 1.78 -6.46
N ALA A 296 38.18 0.70 -5.68
CA ALA A 296 37.10 0.53 -4.72
C ALA A 296 37.10 1.62 -3.65
N ARG A 297 38.25 1.93 -3.05
CA ARG A 297 38.38 3.01 -2.04
C ARG A 297 37.96 4.35 -2.61
N LYS A 298 38.46 4.70 -3.80
CA LYS A 298 38.13 5.96 -4.45
C LYS A 298 36.62 6.10 -4.72
N LEU A 299 35.97 5.01 -5.13
CA LEU A 299 34.55 5.03 -5.46
C LEU A 299 33.66 4.99 -4.21
N LEU A 300 33.89 4.03 -3.32
CA LEU A 300 33.02 3.74 -2.18
C LEU A 300 33.17 4.76 -1.04
N ARG A 301 34.35 5.34 -0.85
CA ARG A 301 34.57 6.37 0.19
C ARG A 301 34.16 7.76 -0.25
N ALA A 302 34.02 8.01 -1.56
CA ALA A 302 33.74 9.35 -2.08
C ALA A 302 32.51 10.03 -1.45
N PRO A 303 31.36 9.35 -1.24
CA PRO A 303 30.21 9.95 -0.56
C PRO A 303 30.52 10.40 0.88
N TYR A 304 31.22 9.56 1.64
CA TYR A 304 31.62 9.88 3.01
C TYR A 304 32.63 11.03 3.05
N GLU A 305 33.67 10.97 2.22
CA GLU A 305 34.69 12.02 2.14
C GLU A 305 34.10 13.37 1.71
N LYS A 306 33.14 13.35 0.77
CA LYS A 306 32.36 14.52 0.38
C LYS A 306 31.55 15.09 1.54
N CYS A 307 30.86 14.23 2.30
CA CYS A 307 30.11 14.63 3.49
C CYS A 307 31.02 15.25 4.55
N VAL A 308 32.15 14.63 4.86
CA VAL A 308 33.13 15.14 5.84
C VAL A 308 33.66 16.50 5.41
N LYS A 309 34.01 16.66 4.12
CA LYS A 309 34.49 17.93 3.57
C LYS A 309 33.41 19.01 3.64
N ALA A 310 32.19 18.71 3.20
CA ALA A 310 31.07 19.66 3.20
C ALA A 310 30.65 20.06 4.62
N LYS A 311 30.66 19.10 5.56
CA LYS A 311 30.44 19.35 6.99
C LYS A 311 31.52 20.27 7.57
N ALA A 312 32.80 20.01 7.25
CA ALA A 312 33.90 20.85 7.71
C ALA A 312 33.82 22.28 7.16
N ASP A 313 33.46 22.44 5.88
CA ASP A 313 33.21 23.75 5.28
C ASP A 313 32.08 24.49 5.99
N LEU A 314 30.92 23.83 6.18
CA LEU A 314 29.77 24.44 6.82
C LEU A 314 30.05 24.84 8.28
N VAL A 315 30.74 23.99 9.04
CA VAL A 315 31.19 24.29 10.42
C VAL A 315 32.21 25.45 10.44
N SER A 316 33.07 25.55 9.42
CA SER A 316 34.02 26.67 9.34
C SER A 316 33.33 28.02 9.13
N ARG A 317 32.21 28.02 8.40
CA ARG A 317 31.38 29.22 8.16
C ARG A 317 30.43 29.50 9.32
N TYR A 318 29.89 28.46 9.95
CA TYR A 318 28.85 28.54 10.98
C TYR A 318 29.15 27.57 12.15
N PRO A 319 30.05 27.93 13.08
CA PRO A 319 30.51 27.02 14.14
C PRO A 319 29.42 26.53 15.10
N HIS A 320 28.36 27.32 15.30
CA HIS A 320 27.22 26.98 16.15
C HIS A 320 26.38 25.81 15.62
N LEU A 321 26.54 25.42 14.34
CA LEU A 321 25.83 24.28 13.76
C LEU A 321 26.39 22.92 14.18
N VAL A 322 27.52 22.85 14.88
CA VAL A 322 28.13 21.57 15.29
C VAL A 322 27.14 20.61 15.98
N PRO A 323 26.38 21.02 17.02
CA PRO A 323 25.43 20.13 17.70
C PRO A 323 24.28 19.68 16.77
N VAL A 324 23.85 20.56 15.87
CA VAL A 324 22.80 20.25 14.89
C VAL A 324 23.31 19.18 13.92
N LEU A 325 24.49 19.37 13.35
CA LEU A 325 25.07 18.44 12.39
C LEU A 325 25.41 17.10 13.02
N GLU A 326 25.76 17.07 14.31
CA GLU A 326 25.91 15.82 15.06
C GLU A 326 24.60 15.07 15.21
N SER A 327 23.50 15.76 15.52
CA SER A 327 22.16 15.14 15.60
C SER A 327 21.65 14.62 14.26
N LEU A 328 22.14 15.17 13.15
CA LEU A 328 21.75 14.81 11.78
C LEU A 328 22.66 13.77 11.12
N ASN A 329 23.71 13.29 11.80
CA ASN A 329 24.72 12.38 11.21
C ASN A 329 24.11 11.13 10.53
N ASP A 330 23.07 10.56 11.12
CA ASP A 330 22.44 9.34 10.58
C ASP A 330 21.61 9.63 9.33
N SER A 331 21.03 10.83 9.21
CA SER A 331 20.29 11.23 8.00
C SER A 331 21.22 11.69 6.87
N MET A 332 22.40 12.21 7.20
CA MET A 332 23.39 12.65 6.21
C MET A 332 23.92 11.50 5.34
N CYS A 333 24.02 10.27 5.85
CA CYS A 333 24.50 9.16 5.01
C CYS A 333 23.56 8.88 3.84
N TYR A 334 22.24 8.85 4.08
CA TYR A 334 21.23 8.68 3.04
C TYR A 334 21.21 9.85 2.05
N PHE A 335 21.50 11.05 2.51
CA PHE A 335 21.53 12.25 1.69
C PHE A 335 22.69 12.22 0.68
N PHE A 336 23.90 11.88 1.13
CA PHE A 336 25.10 11.84 0.27
C PHE A 336 25.25 10.57 -0.55
N GLN A 337 24.53 9.48 -0.23
CA GLN A 337 24.47 8.28 -1.07
C GLN A 337 23.72 8.51 -2.40
N LYS A 338 22.97 9.61 -2.54
CA LYS A 338 22.30 9.93 -3.80
C LYS A 338 23.33 10.42 -4.85
N PRO A 339 23.29 9.90 -6.09
CA PRO A 339 24.35 10.12 -7.08
C PRO A 339 24.54 11.57 -7.54
N ASN A 340 23.54 12.44 -7.37
CA ASN A 340 23.56 13.82 -7.86
C ASN A 340 23.64 14.88 -6.75
N THR A 341 23.88 14.50 -5.50
CA THR A 341 23.91 15.46 -4.40
C THR A 341 25.13 16.38 -4.53
N GLU A 342 24.95 17.66 -4.82
CA GLU A 342 25.98 18.69 -4.84
C GLU A 342 26.33 19.20 -3.42
N GLU A 343 27.45 19.90 -3.26
CA GLU A 343 27.80 20.51 -1.96
C GLU A 343 26.76 21.57 -1.53
N SER A 344 26.18 22.31 -2.48
CA SER A 344 25.06 23.25 -2.25
C SER A 344 23.80 22.59 -1.71
N ASP A 345 23.59 21.31 -2.03
CA ASP A 345 22.41 20.59 -1.57
C ASP A 345 22.49 20.36 -0.06
N LEU A 346 23.70 20.22 0.52
CA LEU A 346 23.86 20.06 1.97
C LEU A 346 23.36 21.29 2.72
N GLU A 347 23.74 22.48 2.27
CA GLU A 347 23.37 23.72 2.96
C GLU A 347 21.85 23.94 2.92
N LEU A 348 21.21 23.70 1.76
CA LEU A 348 19.75 23.72 1.62
C LEU A 348 19.06 22.65 2.49
N TRP A 349 19.64 21.44 2.55
CA TRP A 349 19.11 20.37 3.38
C TRP A 349 19.24 20.68 4.87
N VAL A 350 20.35 21.29 5.29
CA VAL A 350 20.54 21.74 6.68
C VAL A 350 19.57 22.85 7.03
N GLU A 351 19.38 23.83 6.14
CA GLU A 351 18.36 24.88 6.29
C GLU A 351 16.98 24.28 6.55
N GLU A 352 16.56 23.31 5.72
CA GLU A 352 15.30 22.60 5.89
C GLU A 352 15.21 21.86 7.23
N MET A 353 16.22 21.06 7.56
CA MET A 353 16.19 20.24 8.77
C MET A 353 16.17 21.11 10.03
N VAL A 354 16.95 22.20 10.04
CA VAL A 354 16.95 23.18 11.13
C VAL A 354 15.57 23.79 11.29
N LEU A 355 14.98 24.30 10.20
CA LEU A 355 13.65 24.91 10.22
C LEU A 355 12.60 23.91 10.74
N LYS A 356 12.60 22.69 10.21
CA LYS A 356 11.66 21.63 10.59
C LYS A 356 11.79 21.24 12.06
N VAL A 357 13.01 21.06 12.55
CA VAL A 357 13.27 20.69 13.96
C VAL A 357 12.87 21.83 14.90
N ARG A 358 13.23 23.07 14.56
CA ARG A 358 12.91 24.26 15.38
C ARG A 358 11.40 24.51 15.42
N LEU A 359 10.71 24.52 14.28
CA LEU A 359 9.26 24.66 14.22
C LEU A 359 8.53 23.50 14.90
N GLY A 360 8.99 22.26 14.72
CA GLY A 360 8.39 21.09 15.38
C GLY A 360 8.48 21.14 16.91
N LYS A 361 9.46 21.85 17.48
CA LYS A 361 9.55 22.08 18.93
C LYS A 361 8.50 23.06 19.45
N ILE A 362 8.14 24.08 18.66
CA ILE A 362 7.13 25.09 19.02
C ILE A 362 5.72 24.58 18.70
N PHE A 363 5.57 23.81 17.62
CA PHE A 363 4.30 23.32 17.12
C PHE A 363 4.35 21.80 16.92
N PRO A 364 4.13 21.00 17.99
CA PRO A 364 4.31 19.54 17.96
C PRO A 364 3.43 18.79 16.97
N ARG A 365 2.35 19.42 16.46
CA ARG A 365 1.39 18.84 15.51
C ARG A 365 1.52 19.37 14.08
N LEU A 366 2.57 20.16 13.76
CA LEU A 366 2.78 20.63 12.39
C LEU A 366 3.22 19.47 11.48
N SER A 367 2.33 19.07 10.58
CA SER A 367 2.74 18.41 9.35
C SER A 367 3.30 19.47 8.41
N LEU A 368 4.61 19.71 8.45
CA LEU A 368 5.31 20.47 7.41
C LEU A 368 5.30 19.62 6.14
N THR A 369 4.24 19.74 5.34
CA THR A 369 4.21 19.23 3.96
C THR A 369 5.06 20.16 3.11
N GLU A 370 6.11 19.62 2.50
CA GLU A 370 6.93 20.14 1.39
C GLU A 370 7.03 21.67 1.24
N HIS A 371 8.28 22.17 1.26
CA HIS A 371 8.67 23.55 0.99
C HIS A 371 7.86 24.21 -0.13
N THR A 372 6.80 24.90 0.27
CA THR A 372 6.36 26.06 -0.47
C THR A 372 7.01 27.22 0.27
N SER A 373 8.03 27.83 -0.34
CA SER A 373 8.27 29.24 -0.04
C SER A 373 7.05 29.98 -0.59
N PRO A 374 6.27 30.70 0.23
CA PRO A 374 6.51 31.07 1.63
C PRO A 374 6.08 30.02 2.67
N VAL A 375 6.85 29.88 3.77
CA VAL A 375 6.54 28.98 4.91
C VAL A 375 5.12 29.27 5.44
N ARG A 376 4.29 28.23 5.55
CA ARG A 376 2.93 28.31 6.10
C ARG A 376 2.79 27.44 7.34
N ILE A 377 2.28 28.03 8.42
CA ILE A 377 2.04 27.37 9.71
C ILE A 377 0.53 27.35 9.95
N TYR A 378 -0.04 26.15 10.08
CA TYR A 378 -1.49 25.92 10.23
C TYR A 378 -2.05 26.23 11.64
N ALA A 379 -1.25 26.84 12.51
CA ALA A 379 -1.74 27.43 13.75
C ALA A 379 -2.18 28.88 13.48
N PHE A 380 -3.33 29.30 14.00
CA PHE A 380 -3.83 30.67 13.83
C PHE A 380 -2.80 31.70 14.32
N GLY A 381 -2.41 32.66 13.45
CA GLY A 381 -1.35 33.63 13.71
C GLY A 381 0.08 33.07 13.70
N GLY A 382 0.27 31.77 13.48
CA GLY A 382 1.58 31.12 13.53
C GLY A 382 2.51 31.57 12.41
N THR A 383 1.98 31.83 11.21
CA THR A 383 2.77 32.30 10.05
C THR A 383 3.26 33.72 10.28
N GLU A 384 2.41 34.59 10.81
CA GLU A 384 2.72 35.98 11.14
C GLU A 384 3.74 36.06 12.28
N TRP A 385 3.57 35.24 13.32
CA TRP A 385 4.56 35.12 14.40
C TRP A 385 5.91 34.63 13.88
N TYR A 386 5.93 33.62 13.00
CA TYR A 386 7.18 33.15 12.39
C TYR A 386 7.87 34.25 11.59
N ASN A 387 7.11 35.03 10.80
CA ASN A 387 7.68 36.13 10.01
C ASN A 387 8.30 37.22 10.90
N GLN A 388 7.74 37.46 12.09
CA GLN A 388 8.31 38.39 13.08
C GLN A 388 9.58 37.83 13.74
N ASN A 389 9.72 36.52 13.85
CA ASN A 389 10.83 35.83 14.52
C ASN A 389 11.77 35.10 13.55
N LYS A 390 11.72 35.43 12.25
CA LYS A 390 12.43 34.70 11.17
C LYS A 390 13.93 34.54 11.45
N ASP A 391 14.55 35.52 12.11
CA ASP A 391 15.98 35.54 12.40
C ASP A 391 16.39 34.45 13.42
N ALA A 392 15.46 33.98 14.27
CA ALA A 392 15.67 32.85 15.18
C ALA A 392 15.64 31.49 14.44
N PHE A 393 15.02 31.43 13.26
CA PHE A 393 14.92 30.24 12.42
C PHE A 393 15.99 30.19 11.33
N ASP A 394 16.70 31.29 11.09
CA ASP A 394 17.87 31.30 10.21
C ASP A 394 18.96 30.38 10.79
N TYR A 395 19.38 29.39 10.00
CA TYR A 395 20.44 28.45 10.39
C TYR A 395 21.82 29.13 10.40
N LYS A 396 21.99 30.24 9.67
CA LYS A 396 23.26 30.98 9.61
C LYS A 396 23.53 31.79 10.88
N GLN A 397 22.51 31.98 11.71
CA GLN A 397 22.59 32.76 12.95
C GLN A 397 22.45 31.85 14.17
N ASP A 398 23.10 32.23 15.28
CA ASP A 398 23.03 31.52 16.57
C ASP A 398 22.01 32.18 17.51
N ASN A 399 20.84 32.53 16.96
CA ASN A 399 19.78 33.22 17.70
C ASN A 399 18.72 32.26 18.24
N TRP A 400 18.89 30.95 18.05
CA TRP A 400 17.88 29.98 18.47
C TRP A 400 17.93 29.75 19.96
N ASN A 401 16.88 30.19 20.64
CA ASN A 401 16.63 29.90 22.04
C ASN A 401 15.23 29.27 22.17
N TYR A 402 15.19 27.99 22.57
CA TYR A 402 13.93 27.25 22.66
C TYR A 402 12.97 27.85 23.70
N GLU A 403 13.48 28.24 24.87
CA GLU A 403 12.66 28.80 25.95
C GLU A 403 12.09 30.15 25.52
N GLU A 404 12.94 31.03 25.00
CA GLU A 404 12.54 32.37 24.51
C GLU A 404 11.53 32.29 23.36
N MET A 405 11.71 31.38 22.39
CA MET A 405 10.75 31.22 21.29
C MET A 405 9.43 30.62 21.77
N THR A 406 9.47 29.73 22.75
CA THR A 406 8.25 29.16 23.35
C THR A 406 7.48 30.22 24.13
N ASP A 407 8.19 31.04 24.91
CA ASP A 407 7.62 32.15 25.67
C ASP A 407 7.07 33.24 24.73
N SER A 408 7.82 33.59 23.67
CA SER A 408 7.38 34.52 22.62
C SER A 408 6.10 34.05 21.93
N TRP A 409 6.01 32.76 21.58
CA TRP A 409 4.77 32.19 21.02
C TRP A 409 3.61 32.22 22.03
N ALA A 410 3.87 31.90 23.30
CA ALA A 410 2.86 31.94 24.34
C ALA A 410 2.33 33.37 24.58
N GLU A 411 3.22 34.36 24.61
CA GLU A 411 2.87 35.79 24.73
C GLU A 411 2.09 36.29 23.52
N TYR A 412 2.50 35.90 22.31
CA TYR A 412 1.79 36.23 21.09
C TYR A 412 0.38 35.63 21.09
N ARG A 413 0.23 34.35 21.44
CA ARG A 413 -1.10 33.72 21.60
C ARG A 413 -1.96 34.40 22.65
N LYS A 414 -1.36 34.78 23.78
CA LYS A 414 -2.07 35.52 24.83
C LYS A 414 -2.62 36.84 24.27
N THR A 415 -1.81 37.56 23.50
CA THR A 415 -2.24 38.80 22.82
C THR A 415 -3.40 38.55 21.85
N LEU A 416 -3.35 37.49 21.04
CA LEU A 416 -4.46 37.14 20.15
C LEU A 416 -5.74 36.84 20.94
N ASN A 417 -5.64 36.08 22.03
CA ASN A 417 -6.78 35.76 22.89
C ASN A 417 -7.37 37.00 23.57
N GLU A 418 -6.52 37.95 24.01
CA GLU A 418 -6.97 39.24 24.56
C GLU A 418 -7.76 40.04 23.52
N ARG A 419 -7.31 40.07 22.26
CA ARG A 419 -8.01 40.74 21.15
C ARG A 419 -9.34 40.05 20.79
N VAL A 420 -9.36 38.71 20.76
CA VAL A 420 -10.60 37.95 20.55
C VAL A 420 -11.60 38.18 21.69
N ALA A 421 -11.12 38.18 22.94
CA ALA A 421 -11.96 38.47 24.10
C ALA A 421 -12.49 39.92 24.08
N SER A 422 -11.67 40.89 23.65
CA SER A 422 -12.10 42.28 23.43
C SER A 422 -13.23 42.36 22.40
N MET A 423 -13.08 41.68 21.25
CA MET A 423 -14.13 41.58 20.23
C MET A 423 -15.42 40.98 20.78
N TYR A 424 -15.37 39.86 21.51
CA TYR A 424 -16.58 39.25 22.07
C TYR A 424 -17.28 40.19 23.05
N ARG A 425 -16.54 40.83 23.96
CA ARG A 425 -17.11 41.82 24.89
C ARG A 425 -17.78 42.96 24.16
N HIS A 426 -17.11 43.49 23.14
CA HIS A 426 -17.62 44.62 22.35
C HIS A 426 -18.95 44.27 21.68
N ILE A 427 -19.00 43.12 20.98
CA ILE A 427 -20.22 42.69 20.28
C ILE A 427 -21.33 42.34 21.27
N ILE A 428 -21.05 41.57 22.33
CA ILE A 428 -22.05 41.22 23.37
C ILE A 428 -22.63 42.48 24.01
N GLY A 429 -21.80 43.49 24.31
CA GLY A 429 -22.25 44.76 24.89
C GLY A 429 -23.18 45.58 24.00
N MET A 430 -23.26 45.25 22.71
CA MET A 430 -24.11 45.93 21.72
C MET A 430 -25.27 45.07 21.21
N CYS A 431 -25.26 43.77 21.47
CA CYS A 431 -26.29 42.83 20.98
C CYS A 431 -27.65 43.06 21.65
N SER A 432 -28.72 42.94 20.86
CA SER A 432 -30.07 42.81 21.40
C SER A 432 -30.20 41.52 22.22
N PRO A 433 -30.88 41.53 23.39
CA PRO A 433 -31.17 40.31 24.16
C PRO A 433 -31.83 39.20 23.33
N GLU A 434 -32.66 39.59 22.36
CA GLU A 434 -33.38 38.66 21.47
C GLU A 434 -32.45 37.73 20.68
N ILE A 435 -31.24 38.21 20.32
CA ILE A 435 -30.25 37.41 19.59
C ILE A 435 -29.78 36.21 20.43
N PHE A 436 -29.73 36.36 21.76
CA PHE A 436 -29.31 35.28 22.65
C PHE A 436 -30.45 34.29 22.97
N GLU A 437 -31.71 34.73 22.93
CA GLU A 437 -32.87 33.87 23.19
C GLU A 437 -33.03 32.77 22.12
N ALA A 438 -32.58 33.04 20.88
CA ALA A 438 -32.55 32.06 19.80
C ALA A 438 -31.58 30.87 20.06
N CYS A 439 -30.64 31.00 21.00
CA CYS A 439 -29.59 30.01 21.28
C CYS A 439 -30.02 28.89 22.23
N ILE A 440 -31.19 29.03 22.86
CA ILE A 440 -31.69 28.06 23.87
C ILE A 440 -32.07 26.71 23.22
N TYR A 441 -32.12 26.64 21.89
CA TYR A 441 -32.55 25.46 21.13
C TYR A 441 -31.40 24.56 20.63
N TYR A 442 -30.17 24.69 21.16
CA TYR A 442 -29.08 23.78 20.81
C TYR A 442 -29.16 22.47 21.62
N ASP A 443 -29.22 21.34 20.91
CA ASP A 443 -29.32 20.00 21.49
C ASP A 443 -28.13 19.59 22.38
N ASP A 444 -26.98 20.29 22.27
CA ASP A 444 -25.78 20.08 23.08
C ASP A 444 -25.18 21.40 23.62
N LEU A 445 -26.03 22.27 24.17
CA LEU A 445 -25.56 23.52 24.77
C LEU A 445 -24.59 23.27 25.94
N GLU A 446 -24.78 22.20 26.71
CA GLU A 446 -23.92 21.87 27.86
C GLU A 446 -22.50 21.48 27.40
N GLY A 447 -22.36 20.67 26.34
CA GLY A 447 -21.07 20.36 25.74
C GLY A 447 -20.37 21.59 25.15
N LEU A 448 -21.12 22.47 24.47
CA LEU A 448 -20.56 23.71 23.92
C LEU A 448 -20.07 24.68 25.00
N ILE A 449 -20.79 24.78 26.13
CA ILE A 449 -20.35 25.57 27.28
C ILE A 449 -19.06 24.97 27.84
N GLN A 450 -19.00 23.65 28.04
CA GLN A 450 -17.78 23.00 28.53
C GLN A 450 -16.58 23.29 27.61
N ASP A 451 -16.76 23.19 26.28
CA ASP A 451 -15.73 23.51 25.29
C ASP A 451 -15.25 24.97 25.35
N VAL A 452 -16.13 25.90 25.73
CA VAL A 452 -15.77 27.31 25.97
C VAL A 452 -15.03 27.44 27.29
N GLU A 453 -15.49 26.82 28.37
CA GLU A 453 -14.85 26.91 29.69
C GLU A 453 -13.43 26.33 29.71
N GLU A 454 -13.16 25.33 28.86
CA GLU A 454 -11.84 24.75 28.65
C GLU A 454 -10.96 25.55 27.68
N SER A 455 -11.50 26.61 27.07
CA SER A 455 -10.80 27.42 26.06
C SER A 455 -9.79 28.39 26.67
N SER A 456 -8.86 28.86 25.84
CA SER A 456 -7.78 29.76 26.27
C SER A 456 -8.24 31.20 26.50
N GLU A 457 -9.40 31.57 25.96
CA GLU A 457 -10.04 32.87 26.05
C GLU A 457 -10.98 32.96 27.27
N TRP A 458 -11.45 31.84 27.82
CA TRP A 458 -12.39 31.83 28.96
C TRP A 458 -11.91 32.53 30.23
N PRO A 459 -10.63 32.43 30.65
CA PRO A 459 -10.16 33.20 31.80
C PRO A 459 -10.33 34.72 31.64
N LEU A 460 -10.43 35.19 30.40
CA LEU A 460 -10.68 36.59 30.05
C LEU A 460 -12.15 36.89 29.80
N LEU A 461 -13.08 35.94 29.90
CA LEU A 461 -14.50 36.10 29.56
C LEU A 461 -15.45 35.51 30.61
N ASN A 462 -14.93 34.90 31.68
CA ASN A 462 -15.70 34.22 32.72
C ASN A 462 -16.62 35.14 33.56
N ASP A 463 -16.53 36.45 33.35
CA ASP A 463 -17.46 37.45 33.88
C ASP A 463 -18.75 37.59 33.04
N LEU A 464 -18.76 37.04 31.82
CA LEU A 464 -19.91 37.03 30.92
C LEU A 464 -20.72 35.73 31.06
N ASP A 465 -21.96 35.75 30.55
CA ASP A 465 -22.77 34.53 30.44
C ASP A 465 -22.10 33.56 29.44
N PRO A 466 -21.82 32.30 29.83
CA PRO A 466 -21.19 31.32 28.95
C PRO A 466 -22.00 31.06 27.68
N VAL A 467 -23.33 31.16 27.71
CA VAL A 467 -24.19 31.00 26.53
C VAL A 467 -23.89 32.08 25.49
N TYR A 468 -23.63 33.32 25.93
CA TYR A 468 -23.32 34.42 25.02
C TYR A 468 -21.95 34.23 24.39
N VAL A 469 -20.98 33.69 25.14
CA VAL A 469 -19.64 33.38 24.62
C VAL A 469 -19.69 32.23 23.62
N VAL A 470 -20.49 31.18 23.87
CA VAL A 470 -20.76 30.10 22.91
C VAL A 470 -21.29 30.68 21.60
N LEU A 471 -22.25 31.61 21.69
CA LEU A 471 -22.81 32.28 20.51
C LEU A 471 -21.73 33.03 19.72
N MET A 472 -20.97 33.89 20.39
CA MET A 472 -19.90 34.64 19.72
C MET A 472 -18.88 33.71 19.06
N ARG A 473 -18.51 32.62 19.74
CA ARG A 473 -17.54 31.65 19.22
C ARG A 473 -18.01 30.95 17.96
N ARG A 474 -19.31 30.69 17.83
CA ARG A 474 -19.92 30.15 16.62
C ARG A 474 -19.93 31.16 15.48
N TYR A 475 -20.49 32.34 15.70
CA TYR A 475 -20.70 33.32 14.63
C TYR A 475 -19.41 34.03 14.18
N LEU A 476 -18.36 34.00 15.00
CA LEU A 476 -17.06 34.63 14.73
C LEU A 476 -15.92 33.59 14.67
N SER A 477 -16.24 32.30 14.52
CA SER A 477 -15.22 31.24 14.43
C SER A 477 -14.25 31.50 13.28
N ASP A 478 -14.76 32.02 12.18
CA ASP A 478 -13.98 32.25 10.96
C ASP A 478 -12.95 33.36 11.13
N ILE A 479 -13.23 34.36 11.98
CA ILE A 479 -12.26 35.42 12.30
C ILE A 479 -11.24 34.93 13.34
N SER A 480 -11.69 34.15 14.32
CA SER A 480 -10.88 33.74 15.48
C SER A 480 -10.09 32.44 15.29
N ARG A 481 -10.30 31.74 14.16
CA ARG A 481 -9.61 30.50 13.80
C ARG A 481 -9.17 30.54 12.34
N HIS A 482 -8.31 29.59 11.96
CA HIS A 482 -7.90 29.46 10.56
C HIS A 482 -9.07 28.92 9.73
N SER A 483 -9.62 29.76 8.84
CA SER A 483 -10.74 29.41 7.96
C SER A 483 -10.26 29.15 6.52
N TYR A 484 -10.57 27.98 5.96
CA TYR A 484 -10.38 27.72 4.52
C TYR A 484 -11.58 28.24 3.73
N TYR A 485 -11.55 29.50 3.34
CA TYR A 485 -12.45 29.97 2.27
C TYR A 485 -11.87 29.56 0.93
N VAL A 486 -12.65 28.82 0.14
CA VAL A 486 -12.36 28.61 -1.29
C VAL A 486 -12.58 29.95 -1.98
N ASP A 487 -11.54 30.50 -2.61
CA ASP A 487 -11.54 31.85 -3.21
C ASP A 487 -12.64 32.05 -4.27
N ASP A 488 -13.23 30.96 -4.76
CA ASP A 488 -14.20 30.97 -5.86
C ASP A 488 -15.64 31.31 -5.41
N TYR A 489 -15.95 31.29 -4.10
CA TYR A 489 -17.29 31.62 -3.57
C TYR A 489 -17.22 32.54 -2.34
N ASP A 490 -17.37 33.84 -2.58
CA ASP A 490 -17.32 34.92 -1.57
C ASP A 490 -18.70 35.59 -1.44
N PHE A 491 -19.68 34.83 -0.97
CA PHE A 491 -21.05 35.30 -0.75
C PHE A 491 -21.05 36.50 0.22
N HIS A 492 -21.67 37.61 -0.18
CA HIS A 492 -21.63 38.92 0.50
C HIS A 492 -20.25 39.53 0.80
N GLY A 493 -19.15 39.03 0.22
CA GLY A 493 -17.81 39.53 0.55
C GLY A 493 -17.28 39.07 1.92
N MET A 494 -17.91 38.06 2.51
CA MET A 494 -17.57 37.54 3.84
C MET A 494 -16.15 36.99 3.92
N GLY A 495 -15.70 36.25 2.90
CA GLY A 495 -14.34 35.72 2.83
C GLY A 495 -13.28 36.82 2.78
N LYS A 496 -13.52 37.90 2.02
CA LYS A 496 -12.63 39.08 2.02
C LYS A 496 -12.61 39.79 3.37
N SER A 497 -13.78 39.99 3.98
CA SER A 497 -13.90 40.62 5.30
C SER A 497 -13.20 39.80 6.38
N THR A 498 -13.41 38.49 6.40
CA THR A 498 -12.75 37.55 7.31
C THR A 498 -11.23 37.62 7.17
N LYS A 499 -10.69 37.55 5.95
CA LYS A 499 -9.24 37.64 5.72
C LYS A 499 -8.67 38.97 6.20
N LEU A 500 -9.39 40.08 5.98
CA LEU A 500 -8.97 41.39 6.47
C LEU A 500 -8.99 41.44 8.00
N ALA A 501 -10.04 40.92 8.65
CA ALA A 501 -10.15 40.85 10.10
C ALA A 501 -9.04 39.98 10.71
N GLN A 502 -8.78 38.79 10.14
CA GLN A 502 -7.68 37.91 10.55
C GLN A 502 -6.31 38.60 10.40
N SER A 503 -6.10 39.35 9.31
CA SER A 503 -4.85 40.09 9.09
C SER A 503 -4.63 41.17 10.16
N LEU A 504 -5.69 41.91 10.54
CA LEU A 504 -5.63 42.88 11.62
C LEU A 504 -5.46 42.21 12.99
N LEU A 505 -6.08 41.05 13.19
CA LEU A 505 -5.99 40.32 14.45
C LEU A 505 -4.56 39.82 14.71
N THR A 506 -3.77 39.56 13.67
CA THR A 506 -2.44 38.96 13.74
C THR A 506 -1.27 39.95 13.59
N VAL A 507 -1.51 41.23 13.35
CA VAL A 507 -0.44 42.25 13.30
C VAL A 507 0.25 42.44 14.66
N PRO A 508 1.50 42.95 14.70
CA PRO A 508 2.15 43.37 15.95
C PRO A 508 1.30 44.34 16.76
N SER A 509 1.42 44.33 18.09
CA SER A 509 0.61 45.20 18.97
C SER A 509 0.73 46.69 18.70
N SER A 510 1.84 47.15 18.12
CA SER A 510 2.01 48.55 17.69
C SER A 510 1.17 48.95 16.48
N GLU A 511 0.69 47.98 15.70
CA GLU A 511 -0.04 48.19 14.45
C GLU A 511 -1.52 47.81 14.57
N PHE A 512 -1.94 47.29 15.72
CA PHE A 512 -3.32 46.85 15.95
C PHE A 512 -4.27 48.05 16.04
N ASP A 513 -5.14 48.18 15.04
CA ASP A 513 -6.21 49.17 14.98
C ASP A 513 -7.51 48.54 15.47
N GLU A 514 -7.74 48.65 16.79
CA GLU A 514 -8.89 48.04 17.46
C GLU A 514 -10.24 48.57 16.94
N PRO A 515 -10.48 49.89 16.77
CA PRO A 515 -11.74 50.38 16.19
C PRO A 515 -12.03 49.85 14.80
N LYS A 516 -11.00 49.75 13.93
CA LYS A 516 -11.15 49.18 12.60
C LYS A 516 -11.47 47.70 12.66
N PHE A 517 -10.81 46.96 13.55
CA PHE A 517 -11.08 45.55 13.77
C PHE A 517 -12.52 45.31 14.26
N TRP A 518 -12.99 46.06 15.26
CA TRP A 518 -14.38 45.98 15.73
C TRP A 518 -15.38 46.26 14.62
N THR A 519 -15.17 47.29 13.81
CA THR A 519 -16.07 47.62 12.69
C THR A 519 -16.22 46.45 11.72
N LEU A 520 -15.13 45.74 11.40
CA LEU A 520 -15.18 44.57 10.52
C LEU A 520 -15.90 43.38 11.17
N CYS A 521 -15.66 43.17 12.48
CA CYS A 521 -16.30 42.09 13.22
C CYS A 521 -17.80 42.33 13.40
N GLU A 522 -18.22 43.58 13.61
CA GLU A 522 -19.64 43.97 13.65
C GLU A 522 -20.32 43.70 12.30
N GLN A 523 -19.67 44.07 11.19
CA GLN A 523 -20.20 43.79 9.85
C GLN A 523 -20.33 42.30 9.59
N HIS A 524 -19.30 41.52 9.93
CA HIS A 524 -19.31 40.07 9.78
C HIS A 524 -20.38 39.42 10.67
N PHE A 525 -20.42 39.76 11.95
CA PHE A 525 -21.41 39.22 12.90
C PHE A 525 -22.84 39.52 12.46
N ASN A 526 -23.11 40.77 12.06
CA ASN A 526 -24.42 41.17 11.57
C ASN A 526 -24.84 40.36 10.35
N GLN A 527 -23.94 40.18 9.38
CA GLN A 527 -24.22 39.42 8.17
C GLN A 527 -24.49 37.95 8.49
N THR A 528 -23.70 37.33 9.38
CA THR A 528 -23.93 35.94 9.80
C THR A 528 -25.27 35.78 10.52
N CYS A 529 -25.62 36.71 11.42
CA CYS A 529 -26.95 36.72 12.08
C CYS A 529 -28.10 36.86 11.08
N LEU A 530 -27.98 37.80 10.16
CA LEU A 530 -28.97 38.01 9.09
C LEU A 530 -29.15 36.76 8.23
N THR A 531 -28.05 36.12 7.83
CA THR A 531 -28.09 34.92 6.99
C THR A 531 -28.72 33.73 7.71
N GLU A 532 -28.42 33.50 8.99
CA GLU A 532 -29.09 32.45 9.76
C GLU A 532 -30.58 32.76 9.98
N HIS A 533 -30.94 34.01 10.27
CA HIS A 533 -32.33 34.40 10.52
C HIS A 533 -33.19 34.30 9.25
N SER A 534 -32.68 34.77 8.12
CA SER A 534 -33.39 34.80 6.83
C SER A 534 -33.33 33.48 6.06
N LYS A 535 -32.81 32.40 6.66
CA LYS A 535 -32.54 31.12 6.00
C LYS A 535 -31.84 31.27 4.64
N CYS A 536 -30.84 32.17 4.56
CA CYS A 536 -30.08 32.51 3.35
C CYS A 536 -30.84 33.26 2.22
N GLY A 537 -32.06 33.75 2.43
CA GLY A 537 -32.79 34.53 1.42
C GLY A 537 -32.30 35.98 1.28
N THR A 538 -31.65 36.33 0.17
CA THR A 538 -31.13 37.70 -0.08
C THR A 538 -32.22 38.79 -0.09
N ILE A 539 -33.42 38.46 -0.57
CA ILE A 539 -34.58 39.37 -0.59
C ILE A 539 -34.98 39.79 0.82
N GLU A 540 -35.12 38.80 1.71
CA GLU A 540 -35.54 39.00 3.09
C GLU A 540 -34.45 39.77 3.88
N GLN A 541 -33.17 39.46 3.66
CA GLN A 541 -32.05 40.23 4.23
C GLN A 541 -32.10 41.72 3.83
N THR A 542 -32.47 41.99 2.58
CA THR A 542 -32.59 43.36 2.07
C THR A 542 -33.75 44.09 2.75
N TYR A 543 -34.85 43.39 3.03
CA TYR A 543 -35.96 43.92 3.83
C TYR A 543 -35.51 44.29 5.26
N TYR A 544 -34.84 43.38 5.97
CA TYR A 544 -34.32 43.67 7.32
C TYR A 544 -33.38 44.87 7.32
N THR A 545 -32.48 44.95 6.33
CA THR A 545 -31.56 46.09 6.16
C THR A 545 -32.33 47.39 5.90
N TYR A 546 -33.35 47.36 5.03
CA TYR A 546 -34.22 48.50 4.74
C TYR A 546 -34.96 49.00 6.00
N ARG A 547 -35.43 48.09 6.85
CA ARG A 547 -36.06 48.40 8.14
C ARG A 547 -35.08 48.90 9.20
N GLY A 548 -33.78 48.93 8.90
CA GLY A 548 -32.72 49.31 9.83
C GLY A 548 -32.51 48.28 10.95
N MET A 549 -32.87 47.01 10.69
CA MET A 549 -32.72 45.91 11.64
C MET A 549 -31.32 45.32 11.52
N ASP A 550 -30.68 45.15 12.66
CA ASP A 550 -29.32 44.66 12.81
C ASP A 550 -29.21 43.86 14.12
N PHE A 551 -28.03 43.28 14.38
CA PHE A 551 -27.80 42.53 15.62
C PHE A 551 -28.02 43.34 16.91
N ARG A 552 -28.03 44.68 16.84
CA ARG A 552 -28.24 45.57 18.01
C ARG A 552 -29.72 45.77 18.31
N THR A 553 -30.55 45.73 17.27
CA THR A 553 -32.00 45.93 17.35
C THR A 553 -32.77 44.62 17.39
N GLY A 554 -32.19 43.52 16.89
CA GLY A 554 -32.86 42.23 16.75
C GLY A 554 -33.49 42.07 15.36
N PHE A 555 -33.96 40.86 15.06
CA PHE A 555 -34.59 40.51 13.76
C PHE A 555 -36.06 40.12 13.89
N THR A 556 -36.62 40.13 15.10
CA THR A 556 -38.01 39.72 15.34
C THR A 556 -39.00 40.72 14.75
N LEU A 557 -39.90 40.25 13.89
CA LEU A 557 -41.02 41.04 13.35
C LEU A 557 -42.29 40.83 14.17
N ASP A 558 -42.99 41.92 14.47
CA ASP A 558 -44.37 41.86 14.95
C ASP A 558 -45.33 41.49 13.80
N GLU A 559 -46.62 41.30 14.10
CA GLU A 559 -47.60 40.90 13.07
C GLU A 559 -47.69 41.90 11.90
N ALA A 560 -47.54 43.21 12.18
CA ALA A 560 -47.52 44.22 11.15
C ALA A 560 -46.24 44.16 10.30
N GLY A 561 -45.08 43.89 10.91
CA GLY A 561 -43.82 43.67 10.21
C GLY A 561 -43.83 42.42 9.33
N LYS A 562 -44.50 41.34 9.75
CA LYS A 562 -44.68 40.14 8.92
C LYS A 562 -45.54 40.44 7.69
N GLU A 563 -46.66 41.14 7.87
CA GLU A 563 -47.51 41.58 6.75
C GLU A 563 -46.74 42.52 5.80
N ASP A 564 -45.91 43.42 6.33
CA ASP A 564 -45.05 44.31 5.54
C ASP A 564 -43.98 43.54 4.76
N LEU A 565 -43.38 42.50 5.34
CA LEU A 565 -42.45 41.60 4.65
C LEU A 565 -43.14 40.78 3.55
N GLU A 566 -44.34 40.26 3.80
CA GLU A 566 -45.14 39.55 2.78
C GLU A 566 -45.43 40.47 1.59
N ASN A 567 -45.91 41.69 1.85
CA ASN A 567 -46.13 42.69 0.81
C ASN A 567 -44.84 43.06 0.06
N TRP A 568 -43.71 43.16 0.77
CA TRP A 568 -42.40 43.42 0.16
C TRP A 568 -41.99 42.31 -0.81
N MET A 569 -42.21 41.05 -0.43
CA MET A 569 -41.94 39.89 -1.29
C MET A 569 -42.89 39.85 -2.48
N ASP A 570 -44.18 40.10 -2.29
CA ASP A 570 -45.19 40.10 -3.35
C ASP A 570 -44.87 41.14 -4.44
N VAL A 571 -44.47 42.36 -4.06
CA VAL A 571 -44.08 43.40 -5.02
C VAL A 571 -42.83 42.99 -5.82
N ILE A 572 -41.86 42.32 -5.19
CA ILE A 572 -40.67 41.83 -5.93
C ILE A 572 -41.08 40.73 -6.90
N ILE A 573 -41.91 39.78 -6.47
CA ILE A 573 -42.39 38.69 -7.33
C ILE A 573 -43.19 39.26 -8.51
N GLU A 574 -44.09 40.22 -8.29
CA GLU A 574 -44.84 40.91 -9.35
C GLU A 574 -43.90 41.58 -10.37
N ARG A 575 -42.85 42.27 -9.90
CA ARG A 575 -41.87 42.91 -10.79
C ARG A 575 -41.00 41.92 -11.56
N LEU A 576 -40.69 40.77 -10.97
CA LEU A 576 -39.99 39.69 -11.67
C LEU A 576 -40.90 39.03 -12.71
N ASP A 577 -42.21 38.95 -12.44
CA ASP A 577 -43.22 38.48 -13.39
C ASP A 577 -43.33 39.43 -14.58
N ASP A 578 -43.39 40.74 -14.34
CA ASP A 578 -43.38 41.75 -15.41
C ASP A 578 -42.14 41.62 -16.31
N LEU A 579 -40.95 41.29 -15.74
CA LEU A 579 -39.74 41.04 -16.54
C LEU A 579 -39.82 39.76 -17.36
N ALA A 580 -40.42 38.71 -16.82
CA ALA A 580 -40.61 37.46 -17.53
C ALA A 580 -41.61 37.64 -18.69
N ASP A 581 -42.71 38.35 -18.45
CA ASP A 581 -43.73 38.70 -19.45
C ASP A 581 -43.12 39.50 -20.60
N GLU A 582 -42.39 40.58 -20.29
CA GLU A 582 -41.80 41.46 -21.30
C GLU A 582 -40.67 40.73 -22.08
N LEU A 583 -39.95 39.78 -21.47
CA LEU A 583 -38.99 38.94 -22.18
C LEU A 583 -39.70 37.91 -23.09
N GLU A 584 -40.81 37.33 -22.65
CA GLU A 584 -41.63 36.38 -23.42
C GLU A 584 -42.18 37.01 -24.70
N GLU A 585 -42.57 38.30 -24.68
CA GLU A 585 -42.98 39.03 -25.88
C GLU A 585 -41.91 39.01 -27.00
N THR A 586 -40.64 38.78 -26.63
CA THR A 586 -39.49 38.71 -27.55
C THR A 586 -38.98 37.29 -27.83
N ARG A 587 -39.49 36.26 -27.14
CA ARG A 587 -39.05 34.85 -27.19
C ARG A 587 -40.25 33.88 -27.38
N VAL A 588 -40.04 32.55 -27.31
CA VAL A 588 -41.09 31.54 -27.62
C VAL A 588 -41.87 31.14 -26.35
N ASP A 589 -43.21 31.06 -26.44
CA ASP A 589 -44.28 30.82 -25.42
C ASP A 589 -44.12 29.69 -24.35
N TYR A 590 -42.98 29.01 -24.20
CA TYR A 590 -42.85 27.80 -23.35
C TYR A 590 -41.90 27.94 -22.15
N LEU A 591 -41.43 29.16 -21.85
CA LEU A 591 -40.36 29.40 -20.87
C LEU A 591 -40.77 30.14 -19.61
N HIS A 592 -41.97 30.73 -19.55
CA HIS A 592 -42.36 31.72 -18.54
C HIS A 592 -42.13 31.24 -17.10
N ASP A 593 -42.80 30.16 -16.69
CA ASP A 593 -42.71 29.65 -15.31
C ASP A 593 -41.30 29.18 -14.93
N CYS A 594 -40.58 28.54 -15.85
CA CYS A 594 -39.21 28.04 -15.61
C CYS A 594 -38.20 29.19 -15.50
N PHE A 595 -38.30 30.18 -16.38
CA PHE A 595 -37.46 31.36 -16.38
C PHE A 595 -37.71 32.22 -15.13
N LYS A 596 -38.98 32.47 -14.78
CA LYS A 596 -39.37 33.15 -13.54
C LYS A 596 -38.76 32.49 -12.30
N GLN A 597 -38.89 31.17 -12.18
CA GLN A 597 -38.34 30.44 -11.04
C GLN A 597 -36.81 30.54 -10.98
N GLN A 598 -36.14 30.44 -12.13
CA GLN A 598 -34.69 30.60 -12.20
C GLN A 598 -34.28 32.03 -11.83
N LEU A 599 -35.00 33.04 -12.31
CA LEU A 599 -34.77 34.45 -11.99
C LEU A 599 -34.91 34.71 -10.49
N LEU A 600 -35.98 34.18 -9.88
CA LEU A 600 -36.20 34.26 -8.43
C LEU A 600 -35.07 33.58 -7.64
N ARG A 601 -34.63 32.38 -8.04
CA ARG A 601 -33.51 31.67 -7.41
C ARG A 601 -32.19 32.43 -7.50
N GLU A 602 -31.93 33.06 -8.64
CA GLU A 602 -30.72 33.86 -8.88
C GLU A 602 -30.71 35.13 -8.01
N VAL A 603 -31.81 35.90 -7.96
CA VAL A 603 -31.88 37.09 -7.09
C VAL A 603 -31.92 36.74 -5.60
N GLN A 604 -32.40 35.54 -5.24
CA GLN A 604 -32.30 35.00 -3.88
C GLN A 604 -30.89 34.55 -3.52
N GLY A 605 -30.02 34.26 -4.50
CA GLY A 605 -28.62 33.88 -4.30
C GLY A 605 -28.39 32.39 -4.05
N VAL A 606 -29.30 31.51 -4.48
CA VAL A 606 -29.28 30.07 -4.19
C VAL A 606 -28.24 29.30 -5.06
N ARG A 607 -27.85 29.85 -6.22
CA ARG A 607 -26.80 29.31 -7.11
C ARG A 607 -26.00 30.47 -7.76
N GLY A 608 -24.75 30.23 -8.18
CA GLY A 608 -24.00 31.17 -9.03
C GLY A 608 -22.49 31.29 -8.77
N THR A 609 -21.78 31.86 -9.74
CA THR A 609 -20.38 32.32 -9.61
C THR A 609 -20.34 33.77 -9.09
N GLN A 610 -19.20 34.27 -8.60
CA GLN A 610 -19.10 35.66 -8.10
C GLN A 610 -19.55 36.72 -9.13
N LYS A 611 -19.34 36.47 -10.43
CA LYS A 611 -19.73 37.39 -11.51
C LYS A 611 -21.24 37.39 -11.75
N THR A 612 -21.90 36.23 -11.72
CA THR A 612 -23.37 36.15 -11.86
C THR A 612 -24.05 36.74 -10.64
N PHE A 613 -23.50 36.54 -9.43
CA PHE A 613 -24.03 37.14 -8.21
C PHE A 613 -23.99 38.68 -8.21
N ALA A 614 -22.94 39.30 -8.76
CA ALA A 614 -22.87 40.77 -8.84
C ALA A 614 -23.98 41.36 -9.73
N THR A 615 -24.26 40.73 -10.87
CA THR A 615 -25.33 41.14 -11.79
C THR A 615 -26.72 40.83 -11.22
N ALA A 616 -26.91 39.65 -10.61
CA ALA A 616 -28.14 39.28 -9.92
C ALA A 616 -28.47 40.25 -8.78
N ARG A 617 -27.47 40.67 -8.01
CA ARG A 617 -27.65 41.67 -6.96
C ARG A 617 -28.00 43.05 -7.53
N ALA A 618 -27.35 43.47 -8.61
CA ALA A 618 -27.70 44.73 -9.28
C ALA A 618 -29.12 44.69 -9.84
N LEU A 619 -29.57 43.54 -10.34
CA LEU A 619 -30.96 43.32 -10.75
C LEU A 619 -31.92 43.38 -9.56
N LEU A 620 -31.58 42.73 -8.43
CA LEU A 620 -32.40 42.78 -7.22
C LEU A 620 -32.68 44.22 -6.79
N GLU A 621 -31.66 45.08 -6.72
CA GLU A 621 -31.78 46.51 -6.37
C GLU A 621 -32.78 47.28 -7.25
N GLU A 622 -32.98 46.84 -8.50
CA GLU A 622 -33.88 47.47 -9.46
C GLU A 622 -35.34 47.04 -9.26
N VAL A 623 -35.55 45.81 -8.78
CA VAL A 623 -36.89 45.28 -8.50
C VAL A 623 -37.32 45.52 -7.06
N LEU A 624 -36.46 46.03 -6.18
CA LEU A 624 -36.84 46.34 -4.79
C LEU A 624 -37.99 47.37 -4.70
N PRO A 625 -38.94 47.19 -3.77
CA PRO A 625 -40.06 48.13 -3.56
C PRO A 625 -39.63 49.56 -3.22
N THR A 626 -38.41 49.74 -2.71
CA THR A 626 -37.80 51.07 -2.50
C THR A 626 -37.60 51.88 -3.78
N LYS A 627 -37.54 51.21 -4.95
CA LYS A 627 -37.52 51.89 -6.25
C LYS A 627 -38.95 52.25 -6.64
N LEU A 628 -39.27 53.53 -6.59
CA LEU A 628 -40.64 54.05 -6.82
C LEU A 628 -41.12 53.90 -8.27
N GLU A 629 -40.19 53.92 -9.23
CA GLU A 629 -40.46 53.74 -10.65
C GLU A 629 -39.76 52.46 -11.12
N PHE A 630 -40.56 51.52 -11.63
CA PHE A 630 -40.08 50.28 -12.21
C PHE A 630 -40.68 50.15 -13.61
N ASP A 631 -39.81 49.99 -14.60
CA ASP A 631 -40.15 49.77 -16.00
C ASP A 631 -39.45 48.47 -16.44
N PRO A 632 -40.22 47.40 -16.74
CA PRO A 632 -39.64 46.12 -17.12
C PRO A 632 -38.84 46.20 -18.43
N ALA A 633 -39.25 47.05 -19.39
CA ALA A 633 -38.58 47.19 -20.68
C ALA A 633 -37.21 47.88 -20.52
N GLU A 634 -37.13 48.94 -19.70
CA GLU A 634 -35.86 49.61 -19.39
C GLU A 634 -34.91 48.66 -18.64
N CYS A 635 -35.44 47.88 -17.70
CA CYS A 635 -34.67 46.92 -16.93
C CYS A 635 -34.13 45.79 -17.83
N LEU A 636 -34.96 45.26 -18.74
CA LEU A 636 -34.55 44.27 -19.74
C LEU A 636 -33.48 44.81 -20.68
N GLU A 637 -33.58 46.05 -21.15
CA GLU A 637 -32.53 46.67 -21.98
C GLU A 637 -31.21 46.77 -21.20
N LYS A 638 -31.28 47.17 -19.93
CA LYS A 638 -30.11 47.34 -19.06
C LYS A 638 -29.38 46.03 -18.75
N TYR A 639 -30.11 44.93 -18.57
CA TYR A 639 -29.57 43.61 -18.21
C TYR A 639 -29.70 42.57 -19.33
N ALA A 640 -29.86 43.02 -20.59
CA ALA A 640 -30.19 42.17 -21.72
C ALA A 640 -29.25 40.97 -21.88
N ASP A 641 -27.94 41.18 -21.85
CA ASP A 641 -26.95 40.10 -22.02
C ASP A 641 -27.12 39.00 -20.95
N TYR A 642 -27.36 39.40 -19.70
CA TYR A 642 -27.48 38.50 -18.56
C TYR A 642 -28.81 37.72 -18.58
N LEU A 643 -29.93 38.42 -18.81
CA LEU A 643 -31.25 37.80 -18.83
C LEU A 643 -31.44 36.91 -20.06
N ASN A 644 -30.87 37.28 -21.21
CA ASN A 644 -30.87 36.44 -22.40
C ASN A 644 -30.00 35.19 -22.24
N GLU A 645 -28.83 35.29 -21.59
CA GLU A 645 -27.99 34.12 -21.28
C GLU A 645 -28.71 33.13 -20.37
N MET A 646 -29.38 33.64 -19.32
CA MET A 646 -30.19 32.82 -18.42
C MET A 646 -31.37 32.16 -19.14
N ALA A 647 -32.07 32.90 -20.01
CA ALA A 647 -33.14 32.33 -20.83
C ALA A 647 -32.63 31.25 -21.79
N ASP A 648 -31.48 31.46 -22.43
CA ASP A 648 -30.84 30.46 -23.29
C ASP A 648 -30.44 29.19 -22.51
N GLU A 649 -30.08 29.30 -21.23
CA GLU A 649 -29.78 28.16 -20.37
C GLU A 649 -31.04 27.35 -20.03
N VAL A 650 -32.12 28.02 -19.66
CA VAL A 650 -33.43 27.38 -19.41
C VAL A 650 -33.97 26.70 -20.68
N GLU A 651 -33.75 27.29 -21.86
CA GLU A 651 -34.09 26.69 -23.15
C GLU A 651 -33.30 25.41 -23.47
N ARG A 652 -32.04 25.33 -23.03
CA ARG A 652 -31.16 24.18 -23.31
C ARG A 652 -31.47 22.98 -22.42
N ASP A 653 -31.95 23.19 -21.20
CA ASP A 653 -32.23 22.13 -20.24
C ASP A 653 -33.53 22.36 -19.45
N PRO A 654 -34.71 22.14 -20.07
CA PRO A 654 -36.00 22.39 -19.44
C PRO A 654 -36.39 21.35 -18.37
N TYR A 655 -35.60 20.27 -18.16
CA TYR A 655 -35.95 19.16 -17.25
C TYR A 655 -35.22 19.20 -15.89
N ASP A 656 -34.12 19.96 -15.76
CA ASP A 656 -33.40 20.11 -14.47
C ASP A 656 -34.13 21.06 -13.48
N SER A 657 -35.13 21.85 -13.94
CA SER A 657 -35.87 22.81 -13.11
C SER A 657 -37.02 22.16 -12.30
N GLU A 658 -37.71 21.14 -12.83
CA GLU A 658 -38.85 20.49 -12.17
C GLU A 658 -38.46 19.41 -11.14
N GLU A 659 -37.39 18.62 -11.36
CA GLU A 659 -36.99 17.53 -10.44
C GLU A 659 -36.40 18.05 -9.11
N ASP A 660 -35.77 19.21 -9.10
CA ASP A 660 -35.18 19.81 -7.89
C ASP A 660 -36.24 20.42 -6.94
N PHE A 661 -37.43 20.79 -7.43
CA PHE A 661 -38.51 21.34 -6.60
C PHE A 661 -39.07 20.30 -5.62
N TYR A 662 -39.25 19.05 -6.06
CA TYR A 662 -39.74 17.97 -5.20
C TYR A 662 -38.70 17.48 -4.18
N ARG A 663 -37.41 17.76 -4.37
CA ARG A 663 -36.37 17.49 -3.34
C ARG A 663 -36.33 18.56 -2.25
N GLY A 664 -36.57 19.83 -2.59
CA GLY A 664 -36.52 20.93 -1.62
C GLY A 664 -37.62 20.89 -0.55
N GLU A 665 -38.82 20.40 -0.88
CA GLU A 665 -39.91 20.28 0.10
C GLU A 665 -39.88 18.96 0.90
N SER A 666 -39.32 17.88 0.34
CA SER A 666 -39.31 16.56 0.98
C SER A 666 -38.20 16.36 2.02
N GLU A 667 -37.19 17.23 2.09
CA GLU A 667 -36.14 17.18 3.12
C GLU A 667 -36.41 18.07 4.35
N SER A 668 -37.60 18.68 4.45
CA SER A 668 -38.04 19.41 5.65
C SER A 668 -38.78 18.54 6.69
N GLY A 669 -38.89 17.23 6.44
CA GLY A 669 -39.52 16.27 7.35
C GLY A 669 -38.65 15.04 7.58
N SER A 670 -38.24 14.84 8.84
CA SER A 670 -37.47 13.72 9.41
C SER A 670 -35.95 13.85 9.41
N GLU A 671 -35.47 14.55 10.44
CA GLU A 671 -34.28 14.13 11.19
C GLU A 671 -34.46 12.69 11.69
N SER A 672 -33.55 11.82 11.30
CA SER A 672 -32.75 10.95 12.19
C SER A 672 -31.92 10.04 11.30
N ASP A 673 -30.67 9.82 11.69
CA ASP A 673 -29.70 8.90 11.08
C ASP A 673 -28.88 9.45 9.89
N ARG A 674 -27.97 10.39 10.18
CA ARG A 674 -26.61 10.30 9.63
C ARG A 674 -25.55 10.47 10.73
N PRO A 675 -24.49 9.66 10.70
CA PRO A 675 -23.61 9.46 11.83
C PRO A 675 -22.53 10.53 11.92
N ASP A 676 -22.14 10.81 13.16
CA ASP A 676 -21.07 11.69 13.60
C ASP A 676 -19.84 11.67 12.69
N CYS A 677 -19.60 12.78 11.99
CA CYS A 677 -18.27 13.15 11.56
C CYS A 677 -17.56 13.86 12.71
N VAL A 678 -17.03 13.04 13.63
CA VAL A 678 -16.00 13.45 14.59
C VAL A 678 -14.77 13.87 13.80
N LEU A 679 -14.49 15.17 13.76
CA LEU A 679 -13.17 15.70 13.39
C LEU A 679 -12.42 16.05 14.67
N MET A 680 -11.33 15.30 14.89
CA MET A 680 -10.29 15.55 15.90
C MET A 680 -9.52 16.85 15.68
#